data_AF-A0A9E0MNN8-F1
#
_entry.id   AF-A0A9E0MNN8-F1
#
_cell.length_a   1.000
_cell.length_b   1.000
_cell.length_c   1.000
_cell.angle_alpha   90.00
_cell.angle_beta   90.00
_cell.angle_gamma   90.00
#
_symmetry.space_group_name_H-M   'P 1'
#
loop_
_entity.id
_entity.type
_entity.pdbx_description
1 polymer ?
#
loop_
_entity_poly.entity_id
_entity_poly.type
_entity_poly.pdbx_seq_one_letter_code
_entity_poly.pdbx_strand_id
1 'polypeptide(L)'
;MKTQVLRFTLGCVLLGAAGCAELDGKPDVSDVKGGVDGKAEAWGPSDSPAMFSNSLEYRIAELPMTGQATNIPWAGNYWPVYEDSINHKWAGASSQSASAKYGAAFGVTGVEDAVSRYHGIDAQTSRTACTTDSQCNAQIGERCSKREGQTNGRCIPTWWGICHAWAPASILLPEPKRAVTYNGVEFKVQDIKALVTLVHDRTETKFVSLRCDTDAEGTPGVNYDNYGRPTGGDASCRDTNAGTYHVLITNYLGKQGTSFVEDRTFDDEVWNQPLRGYRITSQVEVSALEANKLIGVPPTGGTLTEKSGSVAKGQWAHQAPVAVSAGTTLSVQMTGTGDGDLYVRFGSQPTQSAKDCSSTGNESTEACTVTVPAGATQAFVSVYGYSETAATFNLKITAGGQVPTSYVFNDKAAKLYKVHTDVDYISESSSSTDGNLGSTIDRYTHTDRYDYILEVDADGKIIGGEWLGDSKRNHPDFVWMALRSRSTTVAGGKITYANVKAIYDLSMQDGTPPTTGGVKTITEAFAVTKAQWKHYGPYNVAAGATLTAVMTGDNDADLYVRKDAAPTAASYDCRPYRDGSAEECAIVGPAKVYVGVNGYAASSAVDLTITYTEGTGTVTPPPPPATVTHLNETGAVTRGELKVFSMDVIAGKKLFIRTTAPSDVDLYLQMGAAPTTAAYAARAYTSSGNETITYTPTSSGKLFIAVHGYAASNFTLRTAEQ
;
A
#
# COMPACT_ATOMS: atom_id res chain seq x y z
N MET A 1 48.04 7.29 -42.48
CA MET A 1 47.60 5.99 -41.92
C MET A 1 46.10 5.90 -42.21
N LYS A 2 45.62 5.31 -43.33
CA LYS A 2 45.33 3.87 -43.54
C LYS A 2 44.98 3.19 -42.20
N THR A 3 43.76 2.66 -41.97
CA THR A 3 43.13 1.61 -42.79
C THR A 3 41.59 1.59 -42.59
N GLN A 4 40.85 1.40 -43.70
CA GLN A 4 39.46 0.91 -43.78
C GLN A 4 39.37 -0.58 -43.38
N VAL A 5 38.14 -1.12 -43.24
CA VAL A 5 37.65 -2.44 -43.73
C VAL A 5 36.32 -2.75 -43.00
N LEU A 6 35.26 -3.34 -43.54
CA LEU A 6 34.77 -3.60 -44.90
C LEU A 6 33.40 -4.30 -44.69
N ARG A 7 32.35 -3.93 -45.45
CA ARG A 7 31.11 -4.70 -45.58
C ARG A 7 31.35 -5.86 -46.56
N PHE A 8 30.77 -7.04 -46.30
CA PHE A 8 30.62 -8.07 -47.31
C PHE A 8 29.19 -8.60 -47.34
N THR A 9 28.57 -8.42 -48.49
CA THR A 9 27.40 -9.16 -48.98
C THR A 9 27.92 -10.25 -49.90
N LEU A 10 27.42 -11.47 -49.81
CA LEU A 10 27.56 -12.47 -50.88
C LEU A 10 26.25 -13.23 -51.00
N GLY A 11 25.74 -13.31 -52.22
CA GLY A 11 24.58 -14.12 -52.59
C GLY A 11 24.95 -15.24 -53.56
N CYS A 12 23.91 -16.03 -53.86
CA CYS A 12 23.71 -16.96 -54.98
C CYS A 12 24.08 -18.45 -54.73
N VAL A 13 23.09 -19.35 -54.76
CA VAL A 13 22.68 -20.15 -55.95
C VAL A 13 21.55 -21.14 -55.56
N LEU A 14 20.53 -21.22 -56.42
CA LEU A 14 19.42 -22.19 -56.44
C LEU A 14 19.84 -23.53 -57.07
N LEU A 15 19.34 -24.65 -56.54
CA LEU A 15 18.98 -25.88 -57.28
C LEU A 15 18.11 -26.78 -56.36
N GLY A 16 16.92 -27.17 -56.83
CA GLY A 16 15.98 -28.00 -56.09
C GLY A 16 15.99 -29.47 -56.47
N ALA A 17 15.45 -30.33 -55.61
CA ALA A 17 14.77 -31.59 -55.97
C ALA A 17 14.05 -32.20 -54.74
N ALA A 18 12.80 -32.61 -54.99
CA ALA A 18 12.03 -33.73 -54.44
C ALA A 18 11.96 -33.96 -52.91
N GLY A 19 10.72 -33.93 -52.40
CA GLY A 19 10.41 -34.21 -51.00
C GLY A 19 10.61 -35.65 -50.55
N CYS A 20 10.65 -35.80 -49.22
CA CYS A 20 10.04 -36.89 -48.48
C CYS A 20 9.44 -36.26 -47.22
N ALA A 21 8.16 -36.53 -47.00
CA ALA A 21 7.49 -36.21 -45.76
C ALA A 21 8.06 -37.09 -44.65
N GLU A 22 8.54 -36.46 -43.57
CA GLU A 22 8.66 -37.12 -42.27
C GLU A 22 7.63 -36.48 -41.33
N LEU A 23 6.59 -37.26 -41.06
CA LEU A 23 5.58 -37.02 -40.04
C LEU A 23 6.21 -37.26 -38.68
N ASP A 24 6.81 -36.24 -38.08
CA ASP A 24 7.29 -36.31 -36.71
C ASP A 24 6.17 -35.79 -35.78
N GLY A 25 5.42 -36.71 -35.18
CA GLY A 25 4.35 -36.47 -34.21
C GLY A 25 4.88 -36.02 -32.84
N LYS A 26 5.71 -34.98 -32.80
CA LYS A 26 6.13 -34.32 -31.57
C LYS A 26 5.25 -33.09 -31.34
N PRO A 27 4.82 -32.81 -30.09
CA PRO A 27 4.22 -31.53 -29.75
C PRO A 27 5.17 -30.39 -30.15
N ASP A 28 4.62 -29.25 -30.56
CA ASP A 28 5.39 -28.13 -31.08
C ASP A 28 6.45 -27.69 -30.05
N VAL A 29 7.70 -27.58 -30.50
CA VAL A 29 8.88 -27.34 -29.63
C VAL A 29 8.88 -25.89 -29.08
N SER A 30 7.93 -25.06 -29.52
CA SER A 30 7.70 -23.71 -29.02
C SER A 30 7.01 -23.66 -27.66
N ASP A 31 6.26 -24.70 -27.28
CA ASP A 31 5.32 -24.67 -26.15
C ASP A 31 5.86 -25.37 -24.90
N VAL A 32 7.07 -25.91 -24.96
CA VAL A 32 7.83 -26.36 -23.79
C VAL A 32 9.21 -25.78 -23.97
N LYS A 33 9.50 -24.63 -23.36
CA LYS A 33 10.79 -24.00 -23.61
C LYS A 33 11.91 -24.80 -22.95
N GLY A 34 12.82 -25.33 -23.80
CA GLY A 34 14.20 -25.64 -23.43
C GLY A 34 14.83 -26.95 -23.96
N GLY A 35 15.11 -27.06 -25.26
CA GLY A 35 16.36 -27.72 -25.71
C GLY A 35 17.38 -26.61 -26.06
N VAL A 36 18.70 -26.68 -25.85
CA VAL A 36 19.65 -27.80 -25.61
C VAL A 36 20.59 -27.48 -24.42
N ASP A 37 20.29 -26.43 -23.63
CA ASP A 37 21.14 -25.94 -22.53
C ASP A 37 20.47 -26.04 -21.13
N GLY A 38 19.35 -26.78 -21.02
CA GLY A 38 18.82 -27.28 -19.75
C GLY A 38 18.48 -26.22 -18.68
N LYS A 39 17.47 -25.38 -18.92
CA LYS A 39 16.78 -24.67 -17.82
C LYS A 39 15.25 -24.70 -17.99
N ALA A 40 14.64 -25.53 -17.15
CA ALA A 40 13.22 -25.73 -16.84
C ALA A 40 12.43 -24.43 -16.58
N GLU A 41 11.10 -24.54 -16.54
CA GLU A 41 10.10 -23.54 -16.09
C GLU A 41 10.24 -23.18 -14.60
N ALA A 42 11.47 -23.03 -14.12
CA ALA A 42 11.79 -22.46 -12.82
C ALA A 42 11.71 -20.91 -12.90
N TRP A 43 11.62 -20.27 -11.72
CA TRP A 43 11.51 -18.81 -11.61
C TRP A 43 12.48 -18.03 -12.50
N GLY A 44 11.90 -17.09 -13.26
CA GLY A 44 12.66 -16.13 -14.05
C GLY A 44 13.20 -14.95 -13.23
N PRO A 45 14.08 -14.11 -13.80
CA PRO A 45 14.59 -12.92 -13.12
C PRO A 45 13.51 -11.92 -12.67
N SER A 46 12.38 -11.89 -13.37
CA SER A 46 11.27 -10.96 -13.11
C SER A 46 10.16 -11.55 -12.23
N ASP A 47 10.27 -12.81 -11.82
CA ASP A 47 9.19 -13.52 -11.12
C ASP A 47 9.75 -14.45 -10.03
N SER A 48 10.98 -14.18 -9.58
CA SER A 48 11.56 -14.90 -8.45
C SER A 48 11.08 -14.31 -7.11
N PRO A 49 10.64 -15.13 -6.14
CA PRO A 49 10.32 -14.66 -4.79
C PRO A 49 11.50 -13.94 -4.11
N ALA A 50 12.74 -14.28 -4.50
CA ALA A 50 13.95 -13.70 -3.95
C ALA A 50 14.05 -12.18 -4.14
N MET A 51 13.30 -11.62 -5.10
CA MET A 51 13.21 -10.17 -5.30
C MET A 51 12.60 -9.44 -4.09
N PHE A 52 11.68 -10.10 -3.37
CA PHE A 52 11.17 -9.58 -2.11
C PHE A 52 12.17 -9.77 -0.97
N SER A 53 12.75 -10.97 -0.84
CA SER A 53 13.78 -11.26 0.16
C SER A 53 14.55 -12.53 -0.17
N ASN A 54 15.87 -12.55 0.10
CA ASN A 54 16.68 -13.77 0.03
C ASN A 54 16.50 -14.70 1.25
N SER A 55 15.71 -14.29 2.24
CA SER A 55 15.52 -15.02 3.51
C SER A 55 14.14 -15.67 3.63
N LEU A 56 13.48 -15.94 2.49
CA LEU A 56 12.20 -16.65 2.47
C LEU A 56 12.39 -18.14 2.78
N GLU A 57 11.38 -18.73 3.43
CA GLU A 57 11.25 -20.17 3.58
C GLU A 57 10.64 -20.75 2.30
N TYR A 58 11.20 -21.86 1.83
CA TYR A 58 10.77 -22.53 0.61
C TYR A 58 10.32 -23.98 0.86
N ARG A 59 10.64 -24.55 2.01
CA ARG A 59 10.24 -25.91 2.35
C ARG A 59 8.74 -25.96 2.61
N ILE A 60 8.02 -26.72 1.79
CA ILE A 60 6.56 -26.80 1.86
C ILE A 60 6.05 -27.24 3.23
N ALA A 61 6.81 -28.06 3.96
CA ALA A 61 6.48 -28.53 5.30
C ALA A 61 6.63 -27.46 6.40
N GLU A 62 7.39 -26.39 6.14
CA GLU A 62 7.67 -25.30 7.09
C GLU A 62 6.81 -24.05 6.84
N LEU A 63 5.96 -24.09 5.81
CA LEU A 63 5.07 -23.01 5.41
C LEU A 63 3.69 -23.19 6.06
N PRO A 64 3.12 -22.16 6.69
CA PRO A 64 1.81 -22.26 7.31
C PRO A 64 0.70 -22.48 6.28
N MET A 65 -0.32 -23.27 6.64
CA MET A 65 -1.51 -23.47 5.82
C MET A 65 -2.48 -22.29 5.85
N THR A 66 -2.33 -21.39 6.83
CA THR A 66 -3.19 -20.21 7.03
C THR A 66 -2.33 -19.06 7.52
N GLY A 67 -2.70 -17.83 7.16
CA GLY A 67 -2.02 -16.62 7.60
C GLY A 67 -2.89 -15.39 7.49
N GLN A 68 -2.58 -14.37 8.29
CA GLN A 68 -3.29 -13.10 8.27
C GLN A 68 -2.34 -11.96 8.66
N ALA A 69 -2.55 -10.79 8.07
CA ALA A 69 -1.86 -9.58 8.47
C ALA A 69 -2.15 -9.23 9.94
N THR A 70 -1.09 -8.98 10.72
CA THR A 70 -1.19 -8.55 12.13
C THR A 70 -1.85 -7.18 12.22
N ASN A 71 -1.48 -6.27 11.31
CA ASN A 71 -2.15 -5.01 11.09
C ASN A 71 -3.03 -5.18 9.85
N ILE A 72 -4.33 -5.37 10.04
CA ILE A 72 -5.27 -5.52 8.94
C ILE A 72 -5.34 -4.18 8.18
N PRO A 73 -5.10 -4.18 6.85
CA PRO A 73 -5.24 -2.98 6.04
C PRO A 73 -6.65 -2.41 6.14
N TRP A 74 -6.79 -1.08 6.20
CA TRP A 74 -8.10 -0.45 6.31
C TRP A 74 -8.74 -0.16 4.95
N ALA A 75 -10.06 -0.36 4.88
CA ALA A 75 -10.86 0.04 3.73
C ALA A 75 -10.87 1.57 3.57
N GLY A 76 -10.70 2.03 2.32
CA GLY A 76 -10.62 3.44 1.98
C GLY A 76 -11.12 3.68 0.55
N ASN A 77 -11.19 4.93 0.14
CA ASN A 77 -11.55 5.26 -1.23
C ASN A 77 -10.29 5.43 -2.09
N TYR A 78 -10.38 5.10 -3.38
CA TYR A 78 -9.29 5.29 -4.34
C TYR A 78 -9.18 6.74 -4.85
N TRP A 79 -10.02 7.67 -4.36
CA TRP A 79 -10.06 9.10 -4.68
C TRP A 79 -9.94 9.37 -6.19
N PRO A 80 -11.04 9.14 -6.93
CA PRO A 80 -11.03 9.12 -8.38
C PRO A 80 -10.56 10.45 -8.97
N VAL A 81 -9.79 10.38 -10.05
CA VAL A 81 -9.33 11.56 -10.80
C VAL A 81 -10.52 12.31 -11.39
N TYR A 82 -11.56 11.60 -11.85
CA TYR A 82 -12.77 12.18 -12.43
C TYR A 82 -13.57 13.04 -11.44
N GLU A 83 -13.39 12.82 -10.12
CA GLU A 83 -13.98 13.61 -9.03
C GLU A 83 -13.03 14.70 -8.49
N ASP A 84 -11.93 14.95 -9.20
CA ASP A 84 -10.86 15.86 -8.81
C ASP A 84 -10.05 15.40 -7.58
N SER A 85 -9.89 14.08 -7.43
CA SER A 85 -9.12 13.46 -6.35
C SER A 85 -9.64 13.90 -4.96
N ILE A 86 -8.77 14.23 -4.01
CA ILE A 86 -9.15 14.63 -2.65
C ILE A 86 -9.79 16.03 -2.56
N ASN A 87 -9.98 16.72 -3.70
CA ASN A 87 -10.87 17.90 -3.78
C ASN A 87 -12.35 17.51 -3.75
N HIS A 88 -12.68 16.22 -3.92
CA HIS A 88 -14.04 15.74 -3.81
C HIS A 88 -14.65 16.06 -2.43
N LYS A 89 -15.82 16.70 -2.44
CA LYS A 89 -16.59 17.06 -1.24
C LYS A 89 -17.42 15.87 -0.74
N TRP A 90 -16.72 14.85 -0.26
CA TRP A 90 -17.29 13.56 0.13
C TRP A 90 -18.39 13.66 1.21
N ALA A 91 -18.34 14.68 2.08
CA ALA A 91 -19.33 14.91 3.13
C ALA A 91 -20.56 15.73 2.66
N GLY A 92 -20.71 15.94 1.35
CA GLY A 92 -21.81 16.66 0.72
C GLY A 92 -21.39 18.01 0.14
N ALA A 93 -22.20 18.55 -0.79
CA ALA A 93 -21.84 19.72 -1.60
C ALA A 93 -21.55 21.01 -0.80
N SER A 94 -22.14 21.16 0.40
CA SER A 94 -21.91 22.30 1.29
C SER A 94 -20.67 22.15 2.19
N SER A 95 -20.02 20.99 2.17
CA SER A 95 -18.82 20.73 2.97
C SER A 95 -17.55 21.27 2.30
N GLN A 96 -16.48 21.38 3.09
CA GLN A 96 -15.13 21.60 2.56
C GLN A 96 -14.52 20.25 2.16
N SER A 97 -13.77 20.24 1.06
CA SER A 97 -12.92 19.12 0.65
C SER A 97 -11.77 18.91 1.65
N ALA A 98 -11.13 17.73 1.64
CA ALA A 98 -9.98 17.47 2.48
C ALA A 98 -8.82 18.44 2.17
N SER A 99 -8.64 18.78 0.89
CA SER A 99 -7.70 19.81 0.41
C SER A 99 -8.00 21.20 0.97
N ALA A 100 -9.26 21.64 0.91
CA ALA A 100 -9.67 22.95 1.44
C ALA A 100 -9.46 23.04 2.95
N LYS A 101 -9.81 21.97 3.68
CA LYS A 101 -9.57 21.86 5.12
C LYS A 101 -8.08 21.95 5.46
N TYR A 102 -7.23 21.22 4.73
CA TYR A 102 -5.77 21.31 4.90
C TYR A 102 -5.28 22.75 4.67
N GLY A 103 -5.71 23.39 3.58
CA GLY A 103 -5.33 24.78 3.28
C GLY A 103 -5.72 25.75 4.40
N ALA A 104 -6.95 25.64 4.91
CA ALA A 104 -7.44 26.46 6.02
C ALA A 104 -6.66 26.21 7.32
N ALA A 105 -6.39 24.94 7.67
CA ALA A 105 -5.77 24.57 8.94
C ALA A 105 -4.28 24.95 9.01
N PHE A 106 -3.57 24.94 7.87
CA PHE A 106 -2.14 25.25 7.81
C PHE A 106 -1.82 26.61 7.20
N GLY A 107 -2.83 27.42 6.85
CA GLY A 107 -2.63 28.73 6.23
C GLY A 107 -1.99 28.65 4.83
N VAL A 108 -2.27 27.60 4.08
CA VAL A 108 -1.72 27.37 2.73
C VAL A 108 -2.79 27.67 1.68
N THR A 109 -2.50 28.61 0.79
CA THR A 109 -3.39 28.98 -0.31
C THR A 109 -3.12 28.17 -1.58
N GLY A 110 -4.17 27.96 -2.38
CA GLY A 110 -4.11 27.28 -3.67
C GLY A 110 -3.88 25.76 -3.58
N VAL A 111 -4.30 25.13 -2.47
CA VAL A 111 -4.14 23.68 -2.27
C VAL A 111 -4.99 22.90 -3.27
N GLU A 112 -6.26 23.27 -3.44
CA GLU A 112 -7.17 22.56 -4.36
C GLU A 112 -6.70 22.63 -5.82
N ASP A 113 -6.24 23.80 -6.28
CA ASP A 113 -5.66 23.95 -7.62
C ASP A 113 -4.41 23.11 -7.81
N ALA A 114 -3.58 22.99 -6.77
CA ALA A 114 -2.40 22.16 -6.83
C ALA A 114 -2.76 20.66 -6.85
N VAL A 115 -3.72 20.23 -6.03
CA VAL A 115 -4.21 18.84 -6.06
C VAL A 115 -4.76 18.49 -7.44
N SER A 116 -5.61 19.35 -8.02
CA SER A 116 -6.15 19.15 -9.37
C SER A 116 -5.04 19.06 -10.43
N ARG A 117 -4.07 19.99 -10.41
CA ARG A 117 -2.98 20.05 -11.39
C ARG A 117 -2.07 18.82 -11.36
N TYR A 118 -1.85 18.22 -10.20
CA TYR A 118 -0.90 17.12 -10.06
C TYR A 118 -1.58 15.73 -9.97
N HIS A 119 -2.82 15.66 -9.49
CA HIS A 119 -3.48 14.39 -9.16
C HIS A 119 -4.98 14.34 -9.56
N GLY A 120 -5.55 15.43 -10.08
CA GLY A 120 -6.98 15.54 -10.40
C GLY A 120 -7.26 15.88 -11.87
N ILE A 121 -8.30 16.66 -12.10
CA ILE A 121 -8.86 16.92 -13.44
C ILE A 121 -7.90 17.75 -14.28
N ASP A 122 -7.28 18.79 -13.71
CA ASP A 122 -6.40 19.69 -14.47
C ASP A 122 -5.09 19.01 -14.89
N ALA A 123 -4.71 17.89 -14.27
CA ALA A 123 -3.58 17.07 -14.72
C ALA A 123 -3.84 16.43 -16.11
N GLN A 124 -5.12 16.21 -16.46
CA GLN A 124 -5.52 15.45 -17.64
C GLN A 124 -5.65 16.32 -18.90
N THR A 125 -4.68 17.20 -19.14
CA THR A 125 -4.72 18.19 -20.24
C THR A 125 -4.74 17.59 -21.64
N SER A 126 -4.20 16.38 -21.81
CA SER A 126 -4.18 15.63 -23.07
C SER A 126 -5.52 14.96 -23.41
N ARG A 127 -6.42 14.79 -22.43
CA ARG A 127 -7.72 14.15 -22.65
C ARG A 127 -8.69 15.07 -23.40
N THR A 128 -9.67 14.46 -24.07
CA THR A 128 -10.73 15.16 -24.80
C THR A 128 -11.42 16.20 -23.93
N ALA A 129 -11.50 17.43 -24.41
CA ALA A 129 -12.25 18.49 -23.73
C ALA A 129 -13.76 18.24 -23.86
N CYS A 130 -14.52 18.50 -22.79
CA CYS A 130 -15.94 18.21 -22.76
C CYS A 130 -16.72 19.24 -21.92
N THR A 131 -18.03 19.30 -22.14
CA THR A 131 -19.01 19.97 -21.29
C THR A 131 -20.10 19.01 -20.80
N THR A 132 -20.29 17.89 -21.50
CA THR A 132 -21.29 16.84 -21.23
C THR A 132 -20.74 15.44 -21.47
N ASP A 133 -21.31 14.43 -20.82
CA ASP A 133 -20.86 13.04 -20.93
C ASP A 133 -21.01 12.45 -22.34
N SER A 134 -21.93 12.98 -23.17
CA SER A 134 -22.11 12.52 -24.55
C SER A 134 -20.92 12.78 -25.47
N GLN A 135 -19.97 13.60 -25.03
CA GLN A 135 -18.72 13.88 -25.75
C GLN A 135 -17.59 12.91 -25.36
N CYS A 136 -17.83 12.04 -24.38
CA CYS A 136 -16.84 11.11 -23.84
C CYS A 136 -17.10 9.69 -24.31
N ASN A 137 -16.06 8.86 -24.30
CA ASN A 137 -16.13 7.48 -24.74
C ASN A 137 -16.76 6.59 -23.64
N ALA A 138 -18.05 6.32 -23.80
CA ALA A 138 -18.80 5.44 -22.89
C ALA A 138 -18.31 3.98 -22.90
N GLN A 139 -17.63 3.51 -23.96
CA GLN A 139 -17.16 2.12 -24.07
C GLN A 139 -16.03 1.80 -23.07
N ILE A 140 -15.26 2.82 -22.68
CA ILE A 140 -14.16 2.71 -21.70
C ILE A 140 -14.50 3.44 -20.39
N GLY A 141 -15.79 3.67 -20.13
CA GLY A 141 -16.25 4.23 -18.86
C GLY A 141 -15.81 5.68 -18.59
N GLU A 142 -15.59 6.50 -19.62
CA GLU A 142 -15.26 7.91 -19.42
C GLU A 142 -16.46 8.75 -18.96
N ARG A 143 -16.18 9.75 -18.13
CA ARG A 143 -17.13 10.81 -17.77
C ARG A 143 -16.55 12.20 -18.01
N CYS A 144 -17.44 13.15 -18.32
CA CYS A 144 -17.06 14.53 -18.46
C CYS A 144 -16.83 15.19 -17.09
N SER A 145 -15.56 15.21 -16.70
CA SER A 145 -15.09 15.58 -15.38
C SER A 145 -14.79 17.07 -15.33
N LYS A 146 -15.51 17.79 -14.47
CA LYS A 146 -15.44 19.25 -14.35
C LYS A 146 -15.08 19.62 -12.92
N ARG A 147 -14.15 20.54 -12.76
CA ARG A 147 -13.87 21.13 -11.45
C ARG A 147 -15.07 21.92 -10.94
N GLU A 148 -15.18 22.05 -9.63
CA GLU A 148 -16.26 22.81 -9.02
C GLU A 148 -16.31 24.24 -9.56
N GLY A 149 -17.52 24.67 -9.96
CA GLY A 149 -17.75 25.99 -10.55
C GLY A 149 -17.32 26.14 -12.01
N GLN A 150 -16.72 25.13 -12.63
CA GLN A 150 -16.32 25.16 -14.04
C GLN A 150 -17.36 24.54 -14.96
N THR A 151 -17.49 25.08 -16.18
CA THR A 151 -18.39 24.56 -17.22
C THR A 151 -17.69 23.63 -18.21
N ASN A 152 -16.37 23.75 -18.33
CA ASN A 152 -15.52 22.94 -19.20
C ASN A 152 -14.72 21.93 -18.37
N GLY A 153 -14.54 20.74 -18.92
CA GLY A 153 -13.88 19.62 -18.27
C GLY A 153 -13.11 18.74 -19.24
N ARG A 154 -12.79 17.53 -18.78
CA ARG A 154 -12.06 16.50 -19.54
C ARG A 154 -12.78 15.17 -19.46
N CYS A 155 -12.74 14.38 -20.53
CA CYS A 155 -13.19 13.00 -20.52
C CYS A 155 -12.15 12.13 -19.80
N ILE A 156 -12.51 11.64 -18.62
CA ILE A 156 -11.60 10.89 -17.73
C ILE A 156 -12.25 9.54 -17.42
N PRO A 157 -11.52 8.41 -17.57
CA PRO A 157 -11.99 7.10 -17.16
C PRO A 157 -12.27 7.08 -15.66
N THR A 158 -13.38 6.46 -15.28
CA THR A 158 -13.85 6.50 -13.88
C THR A 158 -13.00 5.64 -12.94
N TRP A 159 -12.27 4.65 -13.44
CA TRP A 159 -11.35 3.81 -12.67
C TRP A 159 -10.04 4.54 -12.29
N TRP A 160 -9.68 5.63 -12.98
CA TRP A 160 -8.46 6.37 -12.66
C TRP A 160 -8.55 6.97 -11.26
N GLY A 161 -7.55 6.67 -10.44
CA GLY A 161 -7.39 7.22 -9.10
C GLY A 161 -6.06 6.83 -8.47
N ILE A 162 -6.00 6.90 -7.16
CA ILE A 162 -4.82 6.68 -6.34
C ILE A 162 -4.98 5.41 -5.47
N CYS A 163 -5.55 4.34 -6.03
CA CYS A 163 -5.60 3.00 -5.39
C CYS A 163 -4.17 2.52 -5.03
N HIS A 164 -3.21 2.74 -5.93
CA HIS A 164 -1.78 2.49 -5.72
C HIS A 164 -1.17 3.27 -4.54
N ALA A 165 -1.83 4.34 -4.07
CA ALA A 165 -1.43 5.13 -2.92
C ALA A 165 -2.21 4.73 -1.65
N TRP A 166 -3.48 4.34 -1.80
CA TRP A 166 -4.32 3.90 -0.70
C TRP A 166 -3.84 2.54 -0.16
N ALA A 167 -3.61 1.57 -1.03
CA ALA A 167 -3.14 0.24 -0.63
C ALA A 167 -1.89 0.29 0.28
N PRO A 168 -0.78 0.98 -0.07
CA PRO A 168 0.38 1.08 0.81
C PRO A 168 0.10 1.92 2.06
N ALA A 169 -0.69 3.00 1.97
CA ALA A 169 -1.07 3.78 3.15
C ALA A 169 -1.83 2.91 4.17
N SER A 170 -2.69 2.02 3.69
CA SER A 170 -3.49 1.11 4.51
C SER A 170 -2.67 0.03 5.20
N ILE A 171 -1.57 -0.39 4.58
CA ILE A 171 -0.62 -1.38 5.12
C ILE A 171 0.34 -0.73 6.11
N LEU A 172 0.90 0.44 5.76
CA LEU A 172 1.99 1.07 6.50
C LEU A 172 1.50 1.83 7.74
N LEU A 173 0.25 2.27 7.76
CA LEU A 173 -0.32 3.04 8.85
C LEU A 173 -1.60 2.37 9.36
N PRO A 174 -1.73 2.17 10.69
CA PRO A 174 -3.02 1.84 11.29
C PRO A 174 -4.12 2.82 10.87
N GLU A 175 -5.36 2.36 10.92
CA GLU A 175 -6.48 3.21 10.53
C GLU A 175 -6.64 4.40 11.49
N PRO A 176 -6.85 5.64 10.99
CA PRO A 176 -7.18 6.77 11.84
C PRO A 176 -8.42 6.46 12.69
N LYS A 177 -8.34 6.69 14.02
CA LYS A 177 -9.39 6.22 14.95
C LYS A 177 -10.58 7.18 15.03
N ARG A 178 -10.38 8.48 14.83
CA ARG A 178 -11.39 9.51 15.13
C ARG A 178 -11.17 10.84 14.41
N ALA A 179 -12.23 11.65 14.39
CA ALA A 179 -12.13 13.04 13.97
C ALA A 179 -11.24 13.85 14.94
N VAL A 180 -10.57 14.88 14.42
CA VAL A 180 -9.71 15.80 15.18
C VAL A 180 -9.90 17.24 14.73
N THR A 181 -9.68 18.17 15.65
CA THR A 181 -9.65 19.60 15.32
C THR A 181 -8.21 20.09 15.35
N TYR A 182 -7.78 20.75 14.28
CA TYR A 182 -6.47 21.37 14.17
C TYR A 182 -6.62 22.80 13.67
N ASN A 183 -6.11 23.77 14.45
CA ASN A 183 -6.23 25.21 14.16
C ASN A 183 -7.67 25.66 13.82
N GLY A 184 -8.65 25.15 14.56
CA GLY A 184 -10.07 25.50 14.37
C GLY A 184 -10.76 24.80 13.19
N VAL A 185 -10.08 23.91 12.47
CA VAL A 185 -10.65 23.10 11.38
C VAL A 185 -10.83 21.66 11.84
N GLU A 186 -12.05 21.14 11.69
CA GLU A 186 -12.35 19.73 11.96
C GLU A 186 -12.01 18.84 10.76
N PHE A 187 -11.16 17.84 10.99
CA PHE A 187 -10.86 16.74 10.08
C PHE A 187 -11.57 15.49 10.58
N LYS A 188 -12.54 15.00 9.80
CA LYS A 188 -13.17 13.69 10.03
C LYS A 188 -12.22 12.57 9.61
N VAL A 189 -12.50 11.33 10.01
CA VAL A 189 -11.61 10.19 9.72
C VAL A 189 -11.38 10.07 8.21
N GLN A 190 -12.43 10.26 7.41
CA GLN A 190 -12.32 10.18 5.96
C GLN A 190 -11.48 11.32 5.34
N ASP A 191 -11.46 12.53 5.93
CA ASP A 191 -10.55 13.59 5.50
C ASP A 191 -9.08 13.19 5.75
N ILE A 192 -8.82 12.55 6.90
CA ILE A 192 -7.48 12.07 7.27
C ILE A 192 -7.05 10.96 6.33
N LYS A 193 -7.94 10.00 6.03
CA LYS A 193 -7.69 8.95 5.01
C LYS A 193 -7.38 9.56 3.65
N ALA A 194 -8.12 10.57 3.20
CA ALA A 194 -7.86 11.27 1.93
C ALA A 194 -6.44 11.85 1.89
N LEU A 195 -6.07 12.61 2.92
CA LEU A 195 -4.75 13.25 3.02
C LEU A 195 -3.62 12.22 3.14
N VAL A 196 -3.81 11.20 3.97
CA VAL A 196 -2.85 10.10 4.17
C VAL A 196 -2.64 9.33 2.89
N THR A 197 -3.71 8.99 2.15
CA THR A 197 -3.61 8.34 0.85
C THR A 197 -2.82 9.20 -0.13
N LEU A 198 -3.13 10.48 -0.29
CA LEU A 198 -2.42 11.34 -1.24
C LEU A 198 -0.92 11.45 -0.94
N VAL A 199 -0.51 11.53 0.33
CA VAL A 199 0.93 11.57 0.67
C VAL A 199 1.65 10.23 0.52
N HIS A 200 0.96 9.16 0.13
CA HIS A 200 1.55 7.85 -0.23
C HIS A 200 1.58 7.59 -1.75
N ASP A 201 1.19 8.58 -2.57
CA ASP A 201 1.25 8.54 -4.04
C ASP A 201 2.64 8.15 -4.59
N ARG A 202 3.70 8.40 -3.81
CA ARG A 202 5.05 7.86 -4.07
C ARG A 202 5.54 7.03 -2.91
N THR A 203 5.43 5.71 -3.07
CA THR A 203 5.90 4.73 -2.10
C THR A 203 7.13 3.98 -2.63
N GLU A 204 8.09 3.71 -1.75
CA GLU A 204 9.20 2.80 -2.05
C GLU A 204 8.68 1.37 -2.06
N THR A 205 8.90 0.65 -3.16
CA THR A 205 8.35 -0.69 -3.35
C THR A 205 9.41 -1.73 -3.72
N LYS A 206 9.09 -2.99 -3.43
CA LYS A 206 9.66 -4.14 -4.16
C LYS A 206 8.56 -4.73 -5.02
N PHE A 207 8.90 -5.17 -6.22
CA PHE A 207 7.92 -5.58 -7.22
C PHE A 207 8.31 -6.96 -7.76
N VAL A 208 7.32 -7.83 -7.91
CA VAL A 208 7.46 -9.17 -8.51
C VAL A 208 6.44 -9.29 -9.63
N SER A 209 6.86 -9.95 -10.72
CA SER A 209 6.18 -10.02 -12.01
C SER A 209 6.28 -8.73 -12.83
N LEU A 210 5.67 -8.73 -14.00
CA LEU A 210 5.58 -7.64 -14.97
C LEU A 210 4.11 -7.23 -15.14
N ARG A 211 3.87 -6.07 -15.75
CA ARG A 211 2.53 -5.64 -16.15
C ARG A 211 2.22 -6.16 -17.55
N CYS A 212 1.01 -6.65 -17.77
CA CYS A 212 0.48 -6.85 -19.11
C CYS A 212 -0.10 -5.52 -19.66
N ASP A 213 0.55 -4.92 -20.68
CA ASP A 213 0.16 -3.60 -21.24
C ASP A 213 -0.65 -3.69 -22.56
N THR A 214 -1.14 -4.88 -22.95
CA THR A 214 -1.46 -5.19 -24.37
C THR A 214 -2.88 -4.93 -24.87
N ASP A 215 -3.77 -4.27 -24.13
CA ASP A 215 -5.21 -4.27 -24.48
C ASP A 215 -5.97 -2.93 -24.41
N ALA A 216 -5.26 -1.79 -24.31
CA ALA A 216 -5.95 -0.49 -24.22
C ALA A 216 -6.51 0.09 -25.56
N GLU A 217 -6.06 -0.37 -26.74
CA GLU A 217 -6.42 0.29 -28.01
C GLU A 217 -6.53 -0.68 -29.21
N GLY A 218 -7.49 -1.61 -29.19
CA GLY A 218 -7.86 -2.39 -30.40
C GLY A 218 -6.70 -3.16 -31.06
N THR A 219 -5.69 -3.52 -30.26
CA THR A 219 -4.51 -4.30 -30.67
C THR A 219 -4.81 -5.79 -30.46
N PRO A 220 -4.22 -6.73 -31.23
CA PRO A 220 -4.59 -8.14 -31.19
C PRO A 220 -4.43 -8.70 -29.77
N GLY A 221 -5.42 -9.47 -29.29
CA GLY A 221 -5.39 -10.04 -27.95
C GLY A 221 -4.13 -10.88 -27.66
N VAL A 222 -3.84 -11.07 -26.37
CA VAL A 222 -2.69 -11.84 -25.88
C VAL A 222 -2.65 -13.22 -26.53
N ASN A 223 -1.50 -13.60 -27.08
CA ASN A 223 -1.32 -14.92 -27.67
C ASN A 223 -0.93 -15.92 -26.58
N TYR A 224 -1.75 -16.95 -26.40
CA TYR A 224 -1.48 -18.02 -25.43
C TYR A 224 -0.96 -19.29 -26.12
N ASP A 225 -0.07 -20.02 -25.44
CA ASP A 225 0.22 -21.39 -25.82
C ASP A 225 -0.94 -22.35 -25.47
N ASN A 226 -0.75 -23.62 -25.81
CA ASN A 226 -1.70 -24.69 -25.53
C ASN A 226 -1.95 -24.95 -24.02
N TYR A 227 -1.24 -24.29 -23.11
CA TYR A 227 -1.39 -24.42 -21.67
C TYR A 227 -2.03 -23.19 -21.02
N GLY A 228 -2.33 -22.14 -21.80
CA GLY A 228 -2.90 -20.90 -21.32
C GLY A 228 -1.86 -19.90 -20.84
N ARG A 229 -0.60 -20.01 -21.28
CA ARG A 229 0.48 -19.08 -20.91
C ARG A 229 0.74 -18.08 -22.04
N PRO A 230 0.93 -16.77 -21.75
CA PRO A 230 1.28 -15.79 -22.77
C PRO A 230 2.60 -16.11 -23.50
N THR A 231 2.62 -15.91 -24.82
CA THR A 231 3.73 -16.30 -25.71
C THR A 231 4.15 -15.20 -26.68
N GLY A 232 5.32 -15.40 -27.32
CA GLY A 232 5.78 -14.54 -28.39
C GLY A 232 6.14 -13.13 -27.93
N GLY A 233 5.58 -12.11 -28.59
CA GLY A 233 5.76 -10.70 -28.24
C GLY A 233 5.10 -10.30 -26.92
N ASP A 234 4.20 -11.14 -26.41
CA ASP A 234 3.39 -10.89 -25.22
C ASP A 234 3.99 -11.55 -23.96
N ALA A 235 5.26 -11.99 -24.03
CA ALA A 235 5.95 -12.64 -22.91
C ALA A 235 6.13 -11.72 -21.68
N SER A 236 5.89 -10.40 -21.79
CA SER A 236 5.79 -9.49 -20.65
C SER A 236 4.48 -9.64 -19.88
N CYS A 237 3.44 -10.20 -20.49
CA CYS A 237 2.22 -10.64 -19.83
C CYS A 237 2.39 -11.99 -19.14
N ARG A 238 3.60 -12.57 -19.13
CA ARG A 238 3.90 -13.76 -18.33
C ARG A 238 3.93 -13.32 -16.86
N ASP A 239 2.72 -13.30 -16.33
CA ASP A 239 2.23 -13.00 -15.00
C ASP A 239 2.94 -13.77 -13.87
N THR A 240 2.41 -13.61 -12.66
CA THR A 240 3.00 -14.17 -11.44
C THR A 240 2.93 -15.71 -11.43
N ASN A 241 4.07 -16.40 -11.30
CA ASN A 241 4.08 -17.87 -11.16
C ASN A 241 3.36 -18.32 -9.89
N ALA A 242 2.58 -19.40 -9.97
CA ALA A 242 1.83 -19.94 -8.84
C ALA A 242 2.72 -20.30 -7.63
N GLY A 243 3.90 -20.88 -7.89
CA GLY A 243 4.89 -21.16 -6.85
C GLY A 243 5.46 -19.89 -6.22
N THR A 244 5.62 -18.82 -7.00
CA THR A 244 6.03 -17.51 -6.49
C THR A 244 4.99 -16.94 -5.56
N TYR A 245 3.74 -16.86 -6.02
CA TYR A 245 2.63 -16.36 -5.24
C TYR A 245 2.46 -17.13 -3.93
N HIS A 246 2.49 -18.46 -3.99
CA HIS A 246 2.40 -19.33 -2.81
C HIS A 246 3.52 -19.06 -1.78
N VAL A 247 4.77 -18.96 -2.23
CA VAL A 247 5.91 -18.66 -1.34
C VAL A 247 5.73 -17.29 -0.70
N LEU A 248 5.28 -16.28 -1.44
CA LEU A 248 5.10 -14.93 -0.91
C LEU A 248 3.96 -14.84 0.11
N ILE A 249 2.76 -15.36 -0.20
CA ILE A 249 1.63 -15.31 0.75
C ILE A 249 1.95 -16.07 2.04
N THR A 250 2.57 -17.25 1.95
CA THR A 250 2.86 -18.09 3.12
C THR A 250 3.97 -17.51 4.00
N ASN A 251 4.99 -16.88 3.40
CA ASN A 251 6.03 -16.22 4.18
C ASN A 251 5.55 -14.91 4.82
N TYR A 252 4.90 -14.04 4.04
CA TYR A 252 4.54 -12.71 4.52
C TYR A 252 3.28 -12.73 5.37
N LEU A 253 2.16 -13.28 4.89
CA LEU A 253 0.93 -13.36 5.70
C LEU A 253 1.00 -14.49 6.73
N GLY A 254 1.65 -15.61 6.40
CA GLY A 254 1.70 -16.80 7.27
C GLY A 254 2.76 -16.70 8.37
N LYS A 255 4.03 -16.48 8.01
CA LYS A 255 5.14 -16.47 8.98
C LYS A 255 5.36 -15.11 9.63
N GLN A 256 5.16 -14.01 8.89
CA GLN A 256 5.50 -12.66 9.34
C GLN A 256 4.28 -11.84 9.78
N GLY A 257 3.07 -12.22 9.37
CA GLY A 257 1.87 -11.42 9.59
C GLY A 257 1.94 -10.04 8.93
N THR A 258 2.61 -9.93 7.78
CA THR A 258 2.81 -8.70 7.01
C THR A 258 1.99 -8.73 5.73
N SER A 259 1.20 -7.68 5.49
CA SER A 259 0.43 -7.50 4.24
C SER A 259 1.31 -6.95 3.12
N PHE A 260 0.91 -7.23 1.88
CA PHE A 260 1.45 -6.64 0.65
C PHE A 260 0.31 -6.45 -0.35
N VAL A 261 0.60 -5.87 -1.51
CA VAL A 261 -0.40 -5.48 -2.50
C VAL A 261 -0.33 -6.42 -3.69
N GLU A 262 -1.48 -6.73 -4.27
CA GLU A 262 -1.59 -7.39 -5.56
C GLU A 262 -2.40 -6.53 -6.54
N ASP A 263 -2.12 -6.70 -7.83
CA ASP A 263 -3.07 -6.32 -8.87
C ASP A 263 -3.99 -7.51 -9.15
N ARG A 264 -5.28 -7.30 -8.91
CA ARG A 264 -6.26 -8.38 -8.88
C ARG A 264 -6.90 -8.62 -10.26
N THR A 265 -6.84 -7.64 -11.16
CA THR A 265 -7.41 -7.73 -12.49
C THR A 265 -6.34 -8.09 -13.52
N PHE A 266 -6.70 -8.98 -14.43
CA PHE A 266 -5.90 -9.33 -15.61
C PHE A 266 -6.51 -8.57 -16.81
N ASP A 267 -6.48 -7.23 -16.75
CA ASP A 267 -6.91 -6.33 -17.81
C ASP A 267 -6.16 -4.98 -17.73
N ASP A 268 -6.42 -4.05 -18.65
CA ASP A 268 -5.78 -2.72 -18.67
C ASP A 268 -6.05 -1.89 -17.39
N GLU A 269 -7.14 -2.16 -16.66
CA GLU A 269 -7.42 -1.48 -15.41
C GLU A 269 -6.55 -2.05 -14.28
N VAL A 270 -5.73 -1.20 -13.67
CA VAL A 270 -4.88 -1.61 -12.55
C VAL A 270 -5.60 -1.37 -11.23
N TRP A 271 -5.95 -2.45 -10.53
CA TRP A 271 -6.66 -2.43 -9.25
C TRP A 271 -5.79 -2.97 -8.13
N ASN A 272 -5.06 -2.05 -7.47
CA ASN A 272 -4.18 -2.35 -6.36
C ASN A 272 -4.98 -2.63 -5.07
N GLN A 273 -4.98 -3.88 -4.61
CA GLN A 273 -5.67 -4.29 -3.40
C GLN A 273 -4.69 -4.80 -2.33
N PRO A 274 -4.81 -4.34 -1.07
CA PRO A 274 -3.97 -4.83 0.01
C PRO A 274 -4.51 -6.17 0.55
N LEU A 275 -3.62 -7.17 0.60
CA LEU A 275 -3.98 -8.51 1.07
C LEU A 275 -4.24 -8.54 2.58
N ARG A 276 -5.30 -9.22 2.98
CA ARG A 276 -5.68 -9.41 4.39
C ARG A 276 -5.15 -10.72 4.95
N GLY A 277 -5.33 -11.83 4.24
CA GLY A 277 -5.01 -13.17 4.74
C GLY A 277 -5.22 -14.27 3.71
N TYR A 278 -4.90 -15.51 4.05
CA TYR A 278 -5.12 -16.66 3.18
C TYR A 278 -5.43 -17.93 3.97
N ARG A 279 -6.07 -18.88 3.29
CA ARG A 279 -6.32 -20.24 3.77
C ARG A 279 -6.07 -21.22 2.63
N ILE A 280 -5.11 -22.12 2.80
CA ILE A 280 -4.97 -23.27 1.91
C ILE A 280 -5.93 -24.36 2.42
N THR A 281 -7.02 -24.57 1.70
CA THR A 281 -8.09 -25.50 2.12
C THR A 281 -7.85 -26.92 1.62
N SER A 282 -6.98 -27.10 0.63
CA SER A 282 -6.53 -28.40 0.13
C SER A 282 -5.08 -28.33 -0.34
N GLN A 283 -4.28 -29.33 0.04
CA GLN A 283 -2.92 -29.53 -0.43
C GLN A 283 -2.64 -31.04 -0.49
N VAL A 284 -2.72 -31.61 -1.69
CA VAL A 284 -2.66 -33.07 -1.89
C VAL A 284 -1.54 -33.40 -2.86
N GLU A 285 -0.65 -34.31 -2.47
CA GLU A 285 0.39 -34.83 -3.36
C GLU A 285 -0.27 -35.60 -4.52
N VAL A 286 0.11 -35.28 -5.75
CA VAL A 286 -0.40 -35.90 -6.98
C VAL A 286 0.74 -36.50 -7.78
N SER A 287 0.44 -37.56 -8.54
CA SER A 287 1.41 -38.13 -9.47
C SER A 287 1.70 -37.16 -10.63
N ALA A 288 2.86 -37.29 -11.27
CA ALA A 288 3.20 -36.54 -12.48
C ALA A 288 2.17 -36.70 -13.61
N LEU A 289 1.64 -37.91 -13.80
CA LEU A 289 0.55 -38.17 -14.75
C LEU A 289 -0.70 -37.35 -14.41
N GLU A 290 -1.06 -37.30 -13.13
CA GLU A 290 -2.25 -36.57 -12.68
C GLU A 290 -2.07 -35.05 -12.81
N ALA A 291 -0.91 -34.52 -12.42
CA ALA A 291 -0.58 -33.10 -12.64
C ALA A 291 -0.65 -32.71 -14.13
N ASN A 292 -0.04 -33.52 -15.01
CA ASN A 292 -0.11 -33.29 -16.45
C ASN A 292 -1.56 -33.28 -16.97
N LYS A 293 -2.42 -34.20 -16.50
CA LYS A 293 -3.84 -34.19 -16.85
C LYS A 293 -4.56 -32.93 -16.38
N LEU A 294 -4.32 -32.52 -15.13
CA LEU A 294 -4.94 -31.32 -14.53
C LEU A 294 -4.53 -30.04 -15.26
N ILE A 295 -3.25 -29.93 -15.65
CA ILE A 295 -2.73 -28.77 -16.40
C ILE A 295 -3.25 -28.77 -17.85
N GLY A 296 -3.70 -29.91 -18.37
CA GLY A 296 -4.23 -30.04 -19.73
C GLY A 296 -3.19 -30.48 -20.77
N VAL A 297 -2.14 -31.19 -20.34
CA VAL A 297 -1.14 -31.76 -21.25
C VAL A 297 -1.79 -32.72 -22.24
N PRO A 298 -1.69 -32.43 -23.55
CA PRO A 298 -2.31 -33.27 -24.54
C PRO A 298 -1.65 -34.65 -24.56
N PRO A 299 -2.43 -35.73 -24.80
CA PRO A 299 -1.87 -37.06 -24.97
C PRO A 299 -0.94 -37.09 -26.18
N THR A 300 0.20 -37.78 -26.06
CA THR A 300 1.08 -38.07 -27.18
C THR A 300 0.57 -39.27 -27.95
N GLY A 301 0.48 -39.14 -29.28
CA GLY A 301 -0.20 -40.11 -30.14
C GLY A 301 -1.72 -39.98 -30.09
N GLY A 302 -2.43 -40.96 -30.66
CA GLY A 302 -3.89 -40.91 -30.80
C GLY A 302 -4.35 -40.23 -32.09
N THR A 303 -5.66 -40.07 -32.24
CA THR A 303 -6.30 -39.49 -33.43
C THR A 303 -6.86 -38.12 -33.08
N LEU A 304 -6.29 -37.07 -33.66
CA LEU A 304 -6.78 -35.70 -33.54
C LEU A 304 -7.95 -35.46 -34.52
N THR A 305 -9.02 -34.88 -33.99
CA THR A 305 -10.18 -34.39 -34.75
C THR A 305 -10.43 -32.93 -34.38
N GLU A 306 -10.40 -32.06 -35.38
CA GLU A 306 -10.73 -30.65 -35.18
C GLU A 306 -12.18 -30.35 -35.57
N LYS A 307 -12.84 -29.49 -34.78
CA LYS A 307 -14.20 -28.99 -35.03
C LYS A 307 -14.24 -27.51 -34.72
N SER A 308 -15.14 -26.77 -35.37
CA SER A 308 -15.39 -25.37 -35.02
C SER A 308 -16.86 -25.05 -35.19
N GLY A 309 -17.30 -23.97 -34.55
CA GLY A 309 -18.68 -23.52 -34.63
C GLY A 309 -18.97 -22.31 -33.75
N SER A 310 -20.26 -22.02 -33.58
CA SER A 310 -20.75 -21.02 -32.64
C SER A 310 -21.98 -21.54 -31.91
N VAL A 311 -22.22 -20.98 -30.72
CA VAL A 311 -23.36 -21.35 -29.87
C VAL A 311 -23.95 -20.11 -29.22
N ALA A 312 -25.27 -19.96 -29.34
CA ALA A 312 -26.01 -18.84 -28.73
C ALA A 312 -26.34 -19.13 -27.26
N LYS A 313 -26.67 -18.07 -26.50
CA LYS A 313 -27.10 -18.19 -25.10
C LYS A 313 -28.19 -19.24 -24.93
N GLY A 314 -27.98 -20.15 -23.98
CA GLY A 314 -28.95 -21.17 -23.62
C GLY A 314 -29.02 -22.37 -24.59
N GLN A 315 -28.22 -22.40 -25.66
CA GLN A 315 -28.25 -23.43 -26.70
C GLN A 315 -27.07 -24.39 -26.59
N TRP A 316 -27.21 -25.55 -27.24
CA TRP A 316 -26.16 -26.58 -27.35
C TRP A 316 -25.64 -26.70 -28.77
N ALA A 317 -24.32 -26.76 -28.92
CA ALA A 317 -23.63 -27.17 -30.14
C ALA A 317 -23.06 -28.59 -29.96
N HIS A 318 -23.87 -29.59 -30.29
CA HIS A 318 -23.50 -31.00 -30.22
C HIS A 318 -22.59 -31.42 -31.39
N GLN A 319 -21.48 -32.06 -31.07
CA GLN A 319 -20.57 -32.61 -32.08
C GLN A 319 -20.94 -34.05 -32.42
N ALA A 320 -20.52 -34.50 -33.61
CA ALA A 320 -20.63 -35.91 -33.98
C ALA A 320 -19.85 -36.79 -32.98
N PRO A 321 -20.33 -38.01 -32.65
CA PRO A 321 -19.65 -38.88 -31.70
C PRO A 321 -18.24 -39.25 -32.18
N VAL A 322 -17.28 -39.20 -31.26
CA VAL A 322 -15.89 -39.59 -31.50
C VAL A 322 -15.68 -41.02 -31.02
N ALA A 323 -15.13 -41.87 -31.88
CA ALA A 323 -14.79 -43.24 -31.50
C ALA A 323 -13.67 -43.24 -30.46
N VAL A 324 -13.86 -44.00 -29.38
CA VAL A 324 -12.89 -44.10 -28.28
C VAL A 324 -12.70 -45.57 -27.90
N SER A 325 -11.56 -45.88 -27.30
CA SER A 325 -11.27 -47.22 -26.78
C SER A 325 -11.18 -47.17 -25.26
N ALA A 326 -11.84 -48.12 -24.59
CA ALA A 326 -11.76 -48.24 -23.13
C ALA A 326 -10.31 -48.28 -22.64
N GLY A 327 -10.01 -47.54 -21.57
CA GLY A 327 -8.67 -47.43 -20.99
C GLY A 327 -7.73 -46.45 -21.69
N THR A 328 -8.08 -45.91 -22.87
CA THR A 328 -7.30 -44.83 -23.50
C THR A 328 -7.70 -43.46 -22.95
N THR A 329 -6.94 -42.43 -23.27
CA THR A 329 -7.30 -41.04 -22.92
C THR A 329 -8.15 -40.41 -24.02
N LEU A 330 -9.12 -39.61 -23.62
CA LEU A 330 -9.78 -38.61 -24.48
C LEU A 330 -9.39 -37.23 -23.95
N SER A 331 -8.80 -36.40 -24.81
CA SER A 331 -8.48 -35.01 -24.51
C SER A 331 -9.24 -34.10 -25.44
N VAL A 332 -9.88 -33.08 -24.91
CA VAL A 332 -10.58 -32.05 -25.67
C VAL A 332 -10.07 -30.70 -25.21
N GLN A 333 -9.47 -29.96 -26.13
CA GLN A 333 -9.08 -28.57 -25.93
C GLN A 333 -10.01 -27.69 -26.76
N MET A 334 -10.41 -26.55 -26.21
CA MET A 334 -11.27 -25.58 -26.86
C MET A 334 -10.63 -24.20 -26.78
N THR A 335 -10.68 -23.45 -27.87
CA THR A 335 -10.39 -22.02 -27.91
C THR A 335 -11.55 -21.29 -28.56
N GLY A 336 -11.73 -20.00 -28.28
CA GLY A 336 -12.90 -19.30 -28.79
C GLY A 336 -13.08 -17.89 -28.26
N THR A 337 -14.24 -17.30 -28.55
CA THR A 337 -14.68 -16.00 -28.01
C THR A 337 -16.02 -16.15 -27.30
N GLY A 338 -16.34 -15.22 -26.40
CA GLY A 338 -17.55 -15.30 -25.57
C GLY A 338 -17.45 -16.40 -24.50
N ASP A 339 -18.60 -16.75 -23.93
CA ASP A 339 -18.72 -17.70 -22.82
C ASP A 339 -19.40 -18.99 -23.31
N GLY A 340 -18.56 -19.94 -23.75
CA GLY A 340 -18.97 -21.24 -24.23
C GLY A 340 -18.34 -22.33 -23.37
N ASP A 341 -19.16 -23.16 -22.73
CA ASP A 341 -18.69 -24.21 -21.83
C ASP A 341 -18.51 -25.54 -22.56
N LEU A 342 -17.44 -26.25 -22.24
CA LEU A 342 -17.15 -27.57 -22.77
C LEU A 342 -17.76 -28.69 -21.90
N TYR A 343 -18.51 -29.60 -22.52
CA TYR A 343 -19.03 -30.81 -21.87
C TYR A 343 -18.69 -32.08 -22.66
N VAL A 344 -18.25 -33.10 -21.94
CA VAL A 344 -17.90 -34.42 -22.47
C VAL A 344 -18.65 -35.51 -21.71
N ARG A 345 -19.20 -36.47 -22.45
CA ARG A 345 -19.84 -37.67 -21.88
C ARG A 345 -19.64 -38.90 -22.76
N PHE A 346 -19.55 -40.08 -22.15
CA PHE A 346 -19.45 -41.36 -22.84
C PHE A 346 -20.82 -42.02 -23.05
N GLY A 347 -21.02 -42.63 -24.22
CA GLY A 347 -22.22 -43.41 -24.55
C GLY A 347 -23.51 -42.63 -24.82
N SER A 348 -23.60 -41.35 -24.44
CA SER A 348 -24.73 -40.47 -24.76
C SER A 348 -24.33 -38.99 -24.74
N GLN A 349 -25.17 -38.13 -25.30
CA GLN A 349 -24.98 -36.67 -25.28
C GLN A 349 -24.86 -36.14 -23.83
N PRO A 350 -23.92 -35.23 -23.54
CA PRO A 350 -23.87 -34.55 -22.25
C PRO A 350 -25.08 -33.65 -22.02
N THR A 351 -25.37 -33.40 -20.75
CA THR A 351 -26.28 -32.35 -20.27
C THR A 351 -25.56 -31.59 -19.15
N GLN A 352 -26.09 -30.44 -18.73
CA GLN A 352 -25.48 -29.67 -17.63
C GLN A 352 -25.38 -30.48 -16.32
N SER A 353 -26.30 -31.42 -16.06
CA SER A 353 -26.29 -32.26 -14.85
C SER A 353 -25.59 -33.61 -15.05
N ALA A 354 -25.58 -34.17 -16.26
CA ALA A 354 -24.97 -35.45 -16.59
C ALA A 354 -23.84 -35.29 -17.61
N LYS A 355 -22.60 -35.34 -17.11
CA LYS A 355 -21.34 -35.23 -17.85
C LYS A 355 -20.26 -36.03 -17.12
N ASP A 356 -19.28 -36.55 -17.87
CA ASP A 356 -18.13 -37.25 -17.32
C ASP A 356 -16.94 -36.29 -17.10
N CYS A 357 -16.91 -35.20 -17.86
CA CYS A 357 -15.95 -34.12 -17.72
C CYS A 357 -16.55 -32.84 -18.31
N SER A 358 -16.30 -31.71 -17.66
CA SER A 358 -16.71 -30.40 -18.14
C SER A 358 -15.72 -29.35 -17.68
N SER A 359 -15.68 -28.25 -18.40
CA SER A 359 -14.93 -27.05 -18.05
C SER A 359 -15.87 -25.88 -18.28
N THR A 360 -16.12 -25.12 -17.21
CA THR A 360 -17.24 -24.17 -17.08
C THR A 360 -16.74 -22.82 -16.60
N GLY A 361 -15.57 -22.42 -17.11
CA GLY A 361 -15.06 -21.08 -16.91
C GLY A 361 -15.94 -20.09 -17.65
N ASN A 362 -15.66 -18.82 -17.45
CA ASN A 362 -16.42 -17.70 -17.99
C ASN A 362 -16.00 -17.30 -19.41
N GLU A 363 -15.22 -18.15 -20.10
CA GLU A 363 -14.69 -17.92 -21.45
C GLU A 363 -14.64 -19.21 -22.27
N SER A 364 -14.65 -19.10 -23.60
CA SER A 364 -14.58 -20.25 -24.52
C SER A 364 -13.19 -20.93 -24.63
N THR A 365 -12.26 -20.68 -23.71
CA THR A 365 -10.95 -21.37 -23.68
C THR A 365 -10.95 -22.42 -22.58
N GLU A 366 -11.14 -23.67 -22.97
CA GLU A 366 -11.47 -24.75 -22.05
C GLU A 366 -10.67 -26.02 -22.34
N ALA A 367 -10.41 -26.84 -21.33
CA ALA A 367 -9.75 -28.13 -21.53
C ALA A 367 -10.38 -29.22 -20.67
N CYS A 368 -10.51 -30.41 -21.24
CA CYS A 368 -11.05 -31.58 -20.58
C CYS A 368 -10.25 -32.82 -20.98
N THR A 369 -9.61 -33.48 -20.01
CA THR A 369 -8.87 -34.73 -20.22
C THR A 369 -9.42 -35.82 -19.31
N VAL A 370 -9.94 -36.90 -19.90
CA VAL A 370 -10.59 -37.99 -19.16
C VAL A 370 -10.17 -39.35 -19.68
N THR A 371 -10.01 -40.33 -18.79
CA THR A 371 -9.78 -41.73 -19.17
C THR A 371 -11.09 -42.37 -19.59
N VAL A 372 -11.09 -42.98 -20.77
CA VAL A 372 -12.28 -43.63 -21.34
C VAL A 372 -12.66 -44.82 -20.46
N PRO A 373 -13.89 -44.85 -19.89
CA PRO A 373 -14.29 -45.89 -18.96
C PRO A 373 -14.42 -47.26 -19.64
N ALA A 374 -14.38 -48.33 -18.84
CA ALA A 374 -14.55 -49.69 -19.33
C ALA A 374 -15.87 -49.84 -20.11
N GLY A 375 -15.79 -50.40 -21.33
CA GLY A 375 -16.95 -50.63 -22.20
C GLY A 375 -17.42 -49.43 -23.02
N ALA A 376 -16.87 -48.23 -22.83
CA ALA A 376 -17.19 -47.08 -23.68
C ALA A 376 -16.50 -47.19 -25.06
N THR A 377 -17.29 -46.99 -26.12
CA THR A 377 -16.83 -47.01 -27.52
C THR A 377 -17.01 -45.67 -28.23
N GLN A 378 -17.78 -44.75 -27.63
CA GLN A 378 -18.08 -43.43 -28.17
C GLN A 378 -18.05 -42.36 -27.08
N ALA A 379 -17.49 -41.21 -27.42
CA ALA A 379 -17.53 -39.99 -26.65
C ALA A 379 -18.33 -38.91 -27.38
N PHE A 380 -19.12 -38.15 -26.62
CA PHE A 380 -19.96 -37.08 -27.09
C PHE A 380 -19.42 -35.78 -26.51
N VAL A 381 -18.96 -34.90 -27.39
CA VAL A 381 -18.44 -33.57 -27.06
C VAL A 381 -19.49 -32.54 -27.41
N SER A 382 -19.72 -31.56 -26.55
CA SER A 382 -20.69 -30.49 -26.78
C SER A 382 -20.25 -29.19 -26.15
N VAL A 383 -20.66 -28.09 -26.78
CA VAL A 383 -20.44 -26.73 -26.25
C VAL A 383 -21.79 -26.12 -25.89
N TYR A 384 -21.91 -25.46 -24.74
CA TYR A 384 -23.11 -24.75 -24.31
C TYR A 384 -22.84 -23.26 -24.15
N GLY A 385 -23.70 -22.39 -24.69
CA GLY A 385 -23.48 -20.93 -24.64
C GLY A 385 -24.11 -20.27 -23.41
N TYR A 386 -23.35 -19.45 -22.68
CA TYR A 386 -23.82 -18.62 -21.56
C TYR A 386 -23.85 -17.12 -21.86
N SER A 387 -23.03 -16.63 -22.80
CA SER A 387 -22.98 -15.21 -23.15
C SER A 387 -24.15 -14.76 -24.03
N GLU A 388 -24.58 -13.50 -23.85
CA GLU A 388 -25.63 -12.85 -24.67
C GLU A 388 -25.24 -12.77 -26.15
N THR A 389 -23.95 -12.54 -26.44
CA THR A 389 -23.40 -12.69 -27.79
C THR A 389 -23.02 -14.15 -28.01
N ALA A 390 -23.31 -14.69 -29.19
CA ALA A 390 -22.98 -16.09 -29.50
C ALA A 390 -21.48 -16.34 -29.34
N ALA A 391 -21.14 -17.34 -28.53
CA ALA A 391 -19.77 -17.79 -28.36
C ALA A 391 -19.29 -18.49 -29.64
N THR A 392 -18.04 -18.28 -30.02
CA THR A 392 -17.39 -19.04 -31.10
C THR A 392 -16.40 -20.02 -30.50
N PHE A 393 -16.22 -21.19 -31.11
CA PHE A 393 -15.31 -22.20 -30.58
C PHE A 393 -14.56 -22.95 -31.69
N ASN A 394 -13.36 -23.41 -31.35
CA ASN A 394 -12.52 -24.36 -32.08
C ASN A 394 -12.11 -25.47 -31.09
N LEU A 395 -12.51 -26.70 -31.38
CA LEU A 395 -12.21 -27.89 -30.60
C LEU A 395 -11.08 -28.68 -31.26
N LYS A 396 -10.09 -29.09 -30.46
CA LYS A 396 -9.11 -30.12 -30.76
C LYS A 396 -9.40 -31.35 -29.90
N ILE A 397 -9.98 -32.38 -30.50
CA ILE A 397 -10.37 -33.62 -29.82
C ILE A 397 -9.35 -34.71 -30.16
N THR A 398 -8.53 -35.11 -29.21
CA THR A 398 -7.59 -36.22 -29.36
C THR A 398 -8.14 -37.47 -28.67
N ALA A 399 -8.52 -38.46 -29.47
CA ALA A 399 -8.98 -39.76 -29.00
C ALA A 399 -7.84 -40.79 -29.07
N GLY A 400 -7.51 -41.41 -27.95
CA GLY A 400 -6.35 -42.28 -27.85
C GLY A 400 -5.08 -41.53 -27.45
N GLY A 401 -3.94 -42.22 -27.53
CA GLY A 401 -2.66 -41.70 -27.02
C GLY A 401 -2.55 -41.83 -25.49
N GLN A 402 -1.40 -41.42 -24.96
CA GLN A 402 -1.12 -41.44 -23.53
C GLN A 402 -0.58 -40.07 -23.11
N VAL A 403 -1.12 -39.53 -22.02
CA VAL A 403 -0.52 -38.36 -21.36
C VAL A 403 0.82 -38.81 -20.76
N PRO A 404 1.90 -38.03 -20.92
CA PRO A 404 3.20 -38.40 -20.35
C PRO A 404 3.09 -38.73 -18.85
N THR A 405 3.72 -39.84 -18.45
CA THR A 405 3.80 -40.25 -17.04
C THR A 405 4.89 -39.52 -16.28
N SER A 406 5.84 -38.90 -16.99
CA SER A 406 6.81 -37.94 -16.47
C SER A 406 6.24 -36.52 -16.53
N TYR A 407 6.54 -35.70 -15.53
CA TYR A 407 6.13 -34.31 -15.50
C TYR A 407 6.89 -33.52 -16.58
N VAL A 408 6.20 -32.67 -17.33
CA VAL A 408 6.75 -32.07 -18.57
C VAL A 408 7.20 -30.60 -18.43
N PHE A 409 6.89 -29.94 -17.30
CA PHE A 409 7.16 -28.51 -17.12
C PHE A 409 8.48 -28.25 -16.37
N ASN A 410 8.80 -29.08 -15.38
CA ASN A 410 10.00 -28.93 -14.57
C ASN A 410 10.64 -30.29 -14.23
N ASP A 411 11.76 -30.60 -14.87
CA ASP A 411 12.49 -31.87 -14.68
C ASP A 411 13.12 -32.02 -13.28
N LYS A 412 13.22 -30.92 -12.53
CA LYS A 412 13.70 -30.91 -11.13
C LYS A 412 12.58 -31.14 -10.12
N ALA A 413 11.32 -31.11 -10.54
CA ALA A 413 10.20 -31.41 -9.65
C ALA A 413 10.21 -32.90 -9.28
N ALA A 414 10.50 -33.18 -8.02
CA ALA A 414 10.47 -34.53 -7.47
C ALA A 414 9.07 -34.89 -6.92
N LYS A 415 8.33 -33.89 -6.45
CA LYS A 415 6.96 -34.01 -5.93
C LYS A 415 6.09 -32.89 -6.46
N LEU A 416 4.80 -33.18 -6.60
CA LEU A 416 3.79 -32.26 -7.13
C LEU A 416 2.61 -32.24 -6.18
N TYR A 417 2.10 -31.04 -5.87
CA TYR A 417 0.93 -30.90 -5.00
C TYR A 417 -0.15 -30.11 -5.72
N LYS A 418 -1.37 -30.65 -5.77
CA LYS A 418 -2.54 -29.86 -6.14
C LYS A 418 -2.97 -29.05 -4.91
N VAL A 419 -3.05 -27.74 -5.08
CA VAL A 419 -3.35 -26.79 -4.01
C VAL A 419 -4.60 -25.99 -4.35
N HIS A 420 -5.48 -25.80 -3.36
CA HIS A 420 -6.60 -24.86 -3.41
C HIS A 420 -6.41 -23.82 -2.31
N THR A 421 -6.38 -22.55 -2.69
CA THR A 421 -6.12 -21.44 -1.77
C THR A 421 -7.20 -20.38 -1.88
N ASP A 422 -7.81 -20.05 -0.75
CA ASP A 422 -8.60 -18.84 -0.59
C ASP A 422 -7.66 -17.70 -0.17
N VAL A 423 -7.73 -16.54 -0.84
CA VAL A 423 -7.00 -15.33 -0.45
C VAL A 423 -7.98 -14.21 -0.19
N ASP A 424 -7.88 -13.62 0.99
CA ASP A 424 -8.70 -12.48 1.39
C ASP A 424 -7.96 -11.17 1.10
N TYR A 425 -8.64 -10.21 0.49
CA TYR A 425 -8.17 -8.85 0.26
C TYR A 425 -9.20 -7.82 0.73
N ILE A 426 -8.77 -6.58 0.94
CA ILE A 426 -9.64 -5.47 1.32
C ILE A 426 -10.00 -4.65 0.08
N SER A 427 -11.29 -4.38 -0.14
CA SER A 427 -11.78 -3.52 -1.21
C SER A 427 -12.02 -2.08 -0.77
N GLU A 428 -12.31 -1.22 -1.75
CA GLU A 428 -12.64 0.17 -1.52
C GLU A 428 -13.94 0.36 -0.73
N SER A 429 -13.94 1.37 0.13
CA SER A 429 -15.16 1.95 0.71
C SER A 429 -15.66 3.14 -0.13
N SER A 430 -16.97 3.38 -0.12
CA SER A 430 -17.53 4.61 -0.70
C SER A 430 -16.88 5.85 -0.08
N SER A 431 -16.59 6.88 -0.88
CA SER A 431 -16.06 8.16 -0.42
C SER A 431 -16.92 8.79 0.68
N SER A 432 -18.23 8.55 0.66
CA SER A 432 -19.20 9.04 1.66
C SER A 432 -19.17 8.31 3.02
N THR A 433 -18.45 7.19 3.12
CA THR A 433 -18.37 6.41 4.37
C THR A 433 -17.29 6.99 5.29
N ASP A 434 -17.71 7.61 6.39
CA ASP A 434 -16.81 8.16 7.42
C ASP A 434 -16.59 7.18 8.58
N GLY A 435 -15.54 7.46 9.36
CA GLY A 435 -15.23 6.76 10.60
C GLY A 435 -14.16 5.69 10.45
N ASN A 436 -13.78 5.14 11.61
CA ASN A 436 -12.90 4.00 11.69
C ASN A 436 -13.70 2.72 11.38
N LEU A 437 -13.30 2.03 10.32
CA LEU A 437 -14.00 0.88 9.75
C LEU A 437 -13.45 -0.45 10.25
N GLY A 438 -12.42 -0.46 11.09
CA GLY A 438 -11.78 -1.67 11.60
C GLY A 438 -12.74 -2.68 12.23
N SER A 439 -13.76 -2.22 12.96
CA SER A 439 -14.79 -3.11 13.55
C SER A 439 -15.77 -3.72 12.53
N THR A 440 -15.80 -3.18 11.31
CA THR A 440 -16.66 -3.60 10.21
C THR A 440 -15.87 -4.03 8.98
N ILE A 441 -14.57 -4.28 9.12
CA ILE A 441 -13.65 -4.52 8.00
C ILE A 441 -14.03 -5.74 7.17
N ASP A 442 -14.71 -6.72 7.78
CA ASP A 442 -15.25 -7.89 7.10
C ASP A 442 -16.24 -7.55 5.98
N ARG A 443 -16.94 -6.40 6.06
CA ARG A 443 -17.86 -5.94 4.99
C ARG A 443 -17.14 -5.53 3.72
N TYR A 444 -15.85 -5.20 3.83
CA TYR A 444 -14.97 -4.79 2.75
C TYR A 444 -13.94 -5.87 2.45
N THR A 445 -14.08 -7.06 3.02
CA THR A 445 -13.20 -8.18 2.73
C THR A 445 -13.84 -9.07 1.69
N HIS A 446 -13.09 -9.33 0.63
CA HIS A 446 -13.46 -10.27 -0.42
C HIS A 446 -12.48 -11.43 -0.44
N THR A 447 -12.89 -12.54 -1.04
CA THR A 447 -12.08 -13.75 -1.14
C THR A 447 -12.02 -14.19 -2.59
N ASP A 448 -10.81 -14.24 -3.13
CA ASP A 448 -10.51 -14.91 -4.39
C ASP A 448 -10.01 -16.34 -4.13
N ARG A 449 -10.20 -17.22 -5.12
CA ARG A 449 -9.83 -18.63 -5.01
C ARG A 449 -8.90 -19.02 -6.13
N TYR A 450 -7.80 -19.67 -5.77
CA TYR A 450 -6.79 -20.09 -6.73
C TYR A 450 -6.49 -21.59 -6.63
N ASP A 451 -6.49 -22.24 -7.78
CA ASP A 451 -6.11 -23.64 -7.96
C ASP A 451 -4.80 -23.73 -8.77
N TYR A 452 -3.85 -24.51 -8.28
CA TYR A 452 -2.54 -24.65 -8.93
C TYR A 452 -1.84 -25.96 -8.55
N ILE A 453 -0.86 -26.35 -9.37
CA ILE A 453 0.15 -27.35 -9.04
C ILE A 453 1.37 -26.63 -8.46
N LEU A 454 1.85 -27.09 -7.30
CA LEU A 454 3.17 -26.70 -6.79
C LEU A 454 4.22 -27.73 -7.19
N GLU A 455 5.37 -27.23 -7.63
CA GLU A 455 6.53 -28.03 -7.99
C GLU A 455 7.52 -28.03 -6.84
N VAL A 456 7.85 -29.22 -6.33
CA VAL A 456 8.69 -29.37 -5.13
C VAL A 456 9.87 -30.29 -5.44
N ASP A 457 11.08 -29.85 -5.09
CA ASP A 457 12.31 -30.62 -5.29
C ASP A 457 12.45 -31.78 -4.29
N ALA A 458 13.51 -32.58 -4.46
CA ALA A 458 13.79 -33.74 -3.61
C ALA A 458 14.06 -33.37 -2.13
N ASP A 459 14.46 -32.13 -1.85
CA ASP A 459 14.71 -31.61 -0.50
C ASP A 459 13.44 -31.03 0.15
N GLY A 460 12.30 -31.07 -0.57
CA GLY A 460 11.02 -30.55 -0.12
C GLY A 460 10.85 -29.04 -0.33
N LYS A 461 11.69 -28.39 -1.12
CA LYS A 461 11.58 -26.95 -1.43
C LYS A 461 10.69 -26.73 -2.65
N ILE A 462 9.83 -25.73 -2.56
CA ILE A 462 9.07 -25.21 -3.71
C ILE A 462 10.07 -24.59 -4.69
N ILE A 463 9.95 -24.95 -5.96
CA ILE A 463 10.82 -24.49 -7.06
C ILE A 463 10.04 -23.90 -8.25
N GLY A 464 8.71 -23.87 -8.17
CA GLY A 464 7.83 -23.39 -9.21
C GLY A 464 6.37 -23.81 -8.96
N GLY A 465 5.54 -23.58 -9.97
CA GLY A 465 4.14 -23.98 -9.96
C GLY A 465 3.42 -23.61 -11.25
N GLU A 466 2.27 -24.23 -11.49
CA GLU A 466 1.45 -24.09 -12.69
C GLU A 466 -0.01 -23.84 -12.30
N TRP A 467 -0.62 -22.80 -12.86
CA TRP A 467 -2.02 -22.46 -12.61
C TRP A 467 -2.98 -23.48 -13.25
N LEU A 468 -4.15 -23.68 -12.63
CA LEU A 468 -5.18 -24.64 -13.07
C LEU A 468 -6.53 -23.94 -13.32
N GLY A 469 -7.32 -24.50 -14.24
CA GLY A 469 -8.69 -24.05 -14.51
C GLY A 469 -8.80 -22.54 -14.75
N ASP A 470 -9.78 -21.90 -14.12
CA ASP A 470 -10.02 -20.45 -14.18
C ASP A 470 -8.82 -19.64 -13.67
N SER A 471 -8.03 -20.19 -12.73
CA SER A 471 -6.84 -19.54 -12.19
C SER A 471 -5.69 -19.46 -13.17
N LYS A 472 -5.84 -19.91 -14.43
CA LYS A 472 -4.90 -19.63 -15.53
C LYS A 472 -5.10 -18.26 -16.18
N ARG A 473 -6.23 -17.61 -15.92
CA ARG A 473 -6.57 -16.26 -16.40
C ARG A 473 -6.96 -15.33 -15.27
N ASN A 474 -7.52 -15.90 -14.20
CA ASN A 474 -7.97 -15.18 -13.01
C ASN A 474 -6.97 -15.42 -11.87
N HIS A 475 -5.77 -14.86 -12.00
CA HIS A 475 -4.74 -14.81 -10.97
C HIS A 475 -4.07 -13.43 -10.99
N PRO A 476 -3.35 -13.05 -9.93
CA PRO A 476 -2.72 -11.73 -9.89
C PRO A 476 -1.70 -11.54 -11.02
N ASP A 477 -1.77 -10.38 -11.70
CA ASP A 477 -0.79 -10.01 -12.74
C ASP A 477 0.59 -9.81 -12.08
N PHE A 478 0.60 -9.00 -11.02
CA PHE A 478 1.79 -8.74 -10.21
C PHE A 478 1.49 -8.54 -8.73
N VAL A 479 2.55 -8.67 -7.93
CA VAL A 479 2.52 -8.39 -6.49
C VAL A 479 3.65 -7.46 -6.10
N TRP A 480 3.38 -6.57 -5.14
CA TRP A 480 4.38 -5.61 -4.69
C TRP A 480 4.27 -5.28 -3.21
N MET A 481 5.41 -4.98 -2.62
CA MET A 481 5.54 -4.70 -1.19
C MET A 481 5.82 -3.23 -0.96
N ALA A 482 4.98 -2.58 -0.16
CA ALA A 482 5.21 -1.23 0.33
C ALA A 482 6.28 -1.25 1.44
N LEU A 483 7.36 -0.47 1.27
CA LEU A 483 8.43 -0.36 2.27
C LEU A 483 8.30 0.90 3.13
N ARG A 484 8.06 2.05 2.50
CA ARG A 484 7.81 3.35 3.16
C ARG A 484 7.36 4.40 2.15
N SER A 485 6.64 5.43 2.59
CA SER A 485 6.44 6.62 1.76
C SER A 485 7.77 7.33 1.49
N ARG A 486 8.00 7.73 0.24
CA ARG A 486 9.13 8.59 -0.17
C ARG A 486 8.72 10.05 -0.30
N SER A 487 7.43 10.35 -0.29
CA SER A 487 6.93 11.72 -0.42
C SER A 487 7.25 12.53 0.82
N THR A 488 8.08 13.55 0.68
CA THR A 488 8.19 14.62 1.68
C THR A 488 7.08 15.64 1.48
N THR A 489 6.68 15.86 0.22
CA THR A 489 5.57 16.74 -0.18
C THR A 489 4.85 16.18 -1.42
N VAL A 490 3.60 16.61 -1.61
CA VAL A 490 2.74 16.34 -2.76
C VAL A 490 2.04 17.62 -3.22
N ALA A 491 1.29 17.57 -4.33
CA ALA A 491 0.58 18.73 -4.90
C ALA A 491 1.51 19.95 -5.04
N GLY A 492 2.65 19.78 -5.72
CA GLY A 492 3.62 20.86 -5.96
C GLY A 492 4.25 21.46 -4.70
N GLY A 493 4.34 20.70 -3.61
CA GLY A 493 4.92 21.19 -2.35
C GLY A 493 3.91 21.79 -1.36
N LYS A 494 2.63 21.89 -1.74
CA LYS A 494 1.58 22.53 -0.92
C LYS A 494 1.14 21.65 0.24
N ILE A 495 1.11 20.34 0.05
CA ILE A 495 0.78 19.36 1.10
C ILE A 495 2.07 18.66 1.50
N THR A 496 2.39 18.65 2.79
CA THR A 496 3.60 18.00 3.32
C THR A 496 3.23 16.75 4.11
N TYR A 497 4.05 15.71 4.01
CA TYR A 497 3.86 14.49 4.78
C TYR A 497 3.86 14.78 6.29
N ALA A 498 4.73 15.69 6.75
CA ALA A 498 4.82 16.08 8.16
C ALA A 498 3.52 16.67 8.71
N ASN A 499 2.86 17.56 7.95
CA ASN A 499 1.61 18.17 8.37
C ASN A 499 0.46 17.16 8.39
N VAL A 500 0.38 16.29 7.38
CA VAL A 500 -0.62 15.21 7.34
C VAL A 500 -0.41 14.24 8.50
N LYS A 501 0.86 13.88 8.78
CA LYS A 501 1.22 13.01 9.90
C LYS A 501 0.85 13.60 11.25
N ALA A 502 0.92 14.93 11.43
CA ALA A 502 0.50 15.59 12.67
C ALA A 502 -1.02 15.44 12.92
N ILE A 503 -1.85 15.61 11.89
CA ILE A 503 -3.31 15.39 11.98
C ILE A 503 -3.61 13.91 12.26
N TYR A 504 -2.93 13.01 11.53
CA TYR A 504 -3.05 11.58 11.73
C TYR A 504 -2.68 11.16 13.16
N ASP A 505 -1.56 11.64 13.70
CA ASP A 505 -1.11 11.28 15.06
C ASP A 505 -2.07 11.76 16.14
N LEU A 506 -2.74 12.90 15.94
CA LEU A 506 -3.83 13.34 16.82
C LEU A 506 -5.02 12.37 16.78
N SER A 507 -5.33 11.83 15.59
CA SER A 507 -6.41 10.85 15.42
C SER A 507 -6.08 9.54 16.14
N MET A 508 -4.81 9.18 16.25
CA MET A 508 -4.38 7.92 16.86
C MET A 508 -4.35 7.91 18.39
N GLN A 509 -4.32 9.08 19.04
CA GLN A 509 -4.25 9.21 20.51
C GLN A 509 -5.54 8.75 21.20
N ASP A 510 -5.41 8.12 22.38
CA ASP A 510 -6.54 7.70 23.21
C ASP A 510 -7.00 8.83 24.18
N GLY A 511 -8.31 8.91 24.50
CA GLY A 511 -8.91 9.93 25.38
C GLY A 511 -9.44 11.17 24.64
N THR A 512 -10.55 11.79 25.08
CA THR A 512 -11.31 12.87 24.39
C THR A 512 -10.45 13.86 23.58
N PRO A 513 -10.89 14.28 22.38
CA PRO A 513 -10.12 15.18 21.52
C PRO A 513 -9.64 16.40 22.32
N PRO A 514 -8.40 16.89 22.12
CA PRO A 514 -8.09 18.25 22.51
C PRO A 514 -8.98 19.17 21.67
N THR A 515 -10.06 19.68 22.25
CA THR A 515 -10.80 20.80 21.68
C THR A 515 -9.90 22.01 21.74
N THR A 516 -9.19 22.30 20.65
CA THR A 516 -8.51 23.57 20.47
C THR A 516 -9.53 24.61 20.02
N GLY A 517 -9.67 25.70 20.78
CA GLY A 517 -10.15 26.98 20.22
C GLY A 517 -11.37 27.67 20.85
N GLY A 518 -11.98 27.16 21.93
CA GLY A 518 -13.05 27.89 22.63
C GLY A 518 -12.50 28.86 23.68
N VAL A 519 -13.03 30.10 23.74
CA VAL A 519 -12.86 30.95 24.93
C VAL A 519 -13.66 30.34 26.07
N LYS A 520 -12.99 30.04 27.19
CA LYS A 520 -13.59 29.55 28.42
C LYS A 520 -13.54 30.64 29.48
N THR A 521 -14.63 30.76 30.22
CA THR A 521 -14.74 31.67 31.37
C THR A 521 -15.24 30.88 32.57
N ILE A 522 -14.55 31.01 33.70
CA ILE A 522 -14.87 30.38 34.98
C ILE A 522 -15.07 31.52 35.97
N THR A 523 -16.20 31.53 36.68
CA THR A 523 -16.49 32.51 37.73
C THR A 523 -16.90 31.77 38.99
N GLU A 524 -16.28 32.11 40.13
CA GLU A 524 -16.59 31.50 41.42
C GLU A 524 -16.48 32.52 42.56
N ALA A 525 -17.48 32.50 43.45
CA ALA A 525 -17.50 33.27 44.70
C ALA A 525 -17.13 32.36 45.88
N PHE A 526 -16.20 32.77 46.74
CA PHE A 526 -15.77 31.98 47.91
C PHE A 526 -15.10 32.84 48.99
N ALA A 527 -14.83 32.24 50.16
CA ALA A 527 -14.08 32.87 51.24
C ALA A 527 -12.74 32.15 51.50
N VAL A 528 -11.70 32.92 51.82
CA VAL A 528 -10.38 32.44 52.27
C VAL A 528 -10.00 33.08 53.60
N THR A 529 -9.52 32.26 54.53
CA THR A 529 -9.00 32.73 55.82
C THR A 529 -7.49 32.91 55.77
N LYS A 530 -6.90 33.51 56.83
CA LYS A 530 -5.46 33.80 56.87
C LYS A 530 -4.60 32.57 56.59
N ALA A 531 -3.67 32.70 55.64
CA ALA A 531 -2.77 31.67 55.12
C ALA A 531 -3.44 30.48 54.42
N GLN A 532 -4.75 30.55 54.18
CA GLN A 532 -5.47 29.54 53.41
C GLN A 532 -5.29 29.79 51.91
N TRP A 533 -4.93 28.73 51.19
CA TRP A 533 -4.81 28.73 49.74
C TRP A 533 -5.99 28.06 49.06
N LYS A 534 -6.40 28.60 47.92
CA LYS A 534 -7.26 27.93 46.96
C LYS A 534 -6.59 27.96 45.58
N HIS A 535 -6.48 26.79 44.95
CA HIS A 535 -5.79 26.63 43.67
C HIS A 535 -6.74 26.20 42.56
N TYR A 536 -6.38 26.61 41.35
CA TYR A 536 -7.15 26.50 40.12
C TYR A 536 -6.22 26.09 38.96
N GLY A 537 -6.74 25.32 38.01
CA GLY A 537 -5.99 24.78 36.87
C GLY A 537 -5.46 23.36 37.09
N PRO A 538 -4.62 22.82 36.17
CA PRO A 538 -4.02 23.54 35.04
C PRO A 538 -5.04 23.92 33.96
N TYR A 539 -4.92 25.13 33.45
CA TYR A 539 -5.60 25.62 32.25
C TYR A 539 -4.65 25.56 31.07
N ASN A 540 -5.01 24.83 30.03
CA ASN A 540 -4.20 24.75 28.82
C ASN A 540 -4.45 26.01 27.97
N VAL A 541 -3.53 26.97 27.99
CA VAL A 541 -3.69 28.25 27.26
C VAL A 541 -3.12 28.10 25.85
N ALA A 542 -3.86 28.52 24.82
CA ALA A 542 -3.43 28.46 23.44
C ALA A 542 -2.21 29.35 23.13
N ALA A 543 -1.47 29.01 22.09
CA ALA A 543 -0.30 29.79 21.66
C ALA A 543 -0.72 31.21 21.26
N GLY A 544 -0.07 32.22 21.85
CA GLY A 544 -0.40 33.63 21.60
C GLY A 544 -1.71 34.10 22.24
N ALA A 545 -2.47 33.22 22.91
CA ALA A 545 -3.66 33.60 23.67
C ALA A 545 -3.29 33.94 25.12
N THR A 546 -4.11 34.76 25.76
CA THR A 546 -3.90 35.21 27.14
C THR A 546 -4.92 34.54 28.05
N LEU A 547 -4.46 33.95 29.16
CA LEU A 547 -5.31 33.71 30.32
C LEU A 547 -5.31 34.97 31.17
N THR A 548 -6.50 35.48 31.48
CA THR A 548 -6.72 36.60 32.40
C THR A 548 -7.48 36.09 33.61
N ALA A 549 -6.90 36.25 34.80
CA ALA A 549 -7.54 36.03 36.08
C ALA A 549 -7.81 37.39 36.74
N VAL A 550 -9.07 37.68 37.02
CA VAL A 550 -9.54 38.91 37.69
C VAL A 550 -10.23 38.51 38.99
N MET A 551 -9.82 39.10 40.09
CA MET A 551 -10.39 38.89 41.41
C MET A 551 -10.92 40.21 41.97
N THR A 552 -12.11 40.17 42.57
CA THR A 552 -12.67 41.25 43.38
C THR A 552 -13.06 40.71 44.74
N GLY A 553 -13.07 41.53 45.79
CA GLY A 553 -13.48 41.05 47.12
C GLY A 553 -13.30 42.07 48.23
N ASP A 554 -13.63 41.66 49.45
CA ASP A 554 -13.37 42.42 50.67
C ASP A 554 -12.05 42.02 51.33
N ASN A 555 -11.62 42.84 52.30
CA ASN A 555 -10.39 42.62 53.07
C ASN A 555 -9.16 42.37 52.19
N ASP A 556 -8.32 41.39 52.55
CA ASP A 556 -7.01 41.17 51.96
C ASP A 556 -6.81 39.70 51.56
N ALA A 557 -6.85 39.45 50.26
CA ALA A 557 -6.54 38.18 49.61
C ALA A 557 -5.75 38.48 48.33
N ASP A 558 -4.70 37.69 48.09
CA ASP A 558 -3.76 37.89 47.00
C ASP A 558 -3.93 36.81 45.92
N LEU A 559 -3.82 37.21 44.66
CA LEU A 559 -3.87 36.44 43.43
C LEU A 559 -2.45 36.13 42.92
N TYR A 560 -2.23 34.86 42.62
CA TYR A 560 -0.99 34.34 42.06
C TYR A 560 -1.28 33.53 40.81
N VAL A 561 -0.50 33.73 39.75
CA VAL A 561 -0.61 32.95 38.51
C VAL A 561 0.77 32.47 38.08
N ARG A 562 0.86 31.22 37.61
CA ARG A 562 2.13 30.58 37.23
C ARG A 562 1.97 29.57 36.10
N LYS A 563 2.97 29.46 35.23
CA LYS A 563 3.12 28.46 34.17
C LYS A 563 3.74 27.17 34.72
N ASP A 564 3.24 26.06 34.21
CA ASP A 564 3.74 24.69 34.32
C ASP A 564 3.83 24.09 35.73
N ALA A 565 3.51 24.87 36.77
CA ALA A 565 3.35 24.43 38.14
C ALA A 565 2.40 25.35 38.93
N ALA A 566 1.83 24.83 40.02
CA ALA A 566 1.02 25.63 40.94
C ALA A 566 1.85 26.79 41.54
N PRO A 567 1.26 27.98 41.72
CA PRO A 567 1.92 29.11 42.35
C PRO A 567 2.12 28.88 43.85
N THR A 568 3.16 29.51 44.41
CA THR A 568 3.40 29.61 45.86
C THR A 568 3.72 31.06 46.22
N ALA A 569 3.73 31.41 47.51
CA ALA A 569 4.14 32.74 47.97
C ALA A 569 5.56 33.15 47.49
N ALA A 570 6.42 32.19 47.16
CA ALA A 570 7.80 32.43 46.71
C ALA A 570 8.03 32.18 45.22
N SER A 571 7.06 31.61 44.49
CA SER A 571 7.23 31.23 43.08
C SER A 571 5.93 31.44 42.31
N TYR A 572 5.94 32.45 41.45
CA TYR A 572 4.83 32.90 40.63
C TYR A 572 5.37 33.62 39.40
N ASP A 573 4.61 33.66 38.32
CA ASP A 573 4.95 34.43 37.12
C ASP A 573 4.20 35.76 37.08
N CYS A 574 3.03 35.81 37.71
CA CYS A 574 2.27 37.03 37.91
C CYS A 574 1.71 37.08 39.34
N ARG A 575 1.94 38.22 39.99
CA ARG A 575 1.34 38.64 41.25
C ARG A 575 1.21 40.16 41.22
N PRO A 576 0.01 40.75 41.31
CA PRO A 576 -0.15 42.20 41.41
C PRO A 576 0.26 42.61 42.82
N TYR A 577 1.03 43.69 43.01
CA TYR A 577 1.36 44.19 44.35
C TYR A 577 0.33 45.25 44.73
N ARG A 578 -0.92 44.84 44.99
CA ARG A 578 -2.00 45.76 45.37
C ARG A 578 -2.43 45.52 46.81
N ASP A 579 -2.84 46.59 47.47
CA ASP A 579 -3.47 46.49 48.78
C ASP A 579 -4.94 46.10 48.60
N GLY A 580 -5.34 44.96 49.17
CA GLY A 580 -6.72 44.45 49.16
C GLY A 580 -7.05 43.47 48.02
N SER A 581 -8.22 42.83 48.10
CA SER A 581 -8.61 41.68 47.25
C SER A 581 -8.97 41.98 45.77
N ALA A 582 -8.72 43.18 45.27
CA ALA A 582 -9.05 43.60 43.90
C ALA A 582 -7.82 43.52 42.97
N GLU A 583 -7.63 42.39 42.32
CA GLU A 583 -6.38 42.01 41.66
C GLU A 583 -6.60 41.41 40.26
N GLU A 584 -5.63 41.61 39.36
CA GLU A 584 -5.69 41.09 37.98
C GLU A 584 -4.32 40.58 37.52
N CYS A 585 -4.30 39.38 36.94
CA CYS A 585 -3.12 38.77 36.34
C CYS A 585 -3.40 38.24 34.94
N ALA A 586 -2.46 38.48 34.03
CA ALA A 586 -2.51 38.01 32.65
C ALA A 586 -1.26 37.19 32.30
N ILE A 587 -1.44 36.00 31.74
CA ILE A 587 -0.36 35.14 31.25
C ILE A 587 -0.62 34.72 29.80
N VAL A 588 0.36 34.96 28.92
CA VAL A 588 0.32 34.55 27.51
C VAL A 588 0.81 33.10 27.36
N GLY A 589 0.03 32.28 26.65
CA GLY A 589 0.37 30.91 26.26
C GLY A 589 1.30 30.82 25.03
N PRO A 590 1.77 29.62 24.65
CA PRO A 590 1.25 28.32 25.10
C PRO A 590 1.88 27.88 26.41
N ALA A 591 1.07 27.50 27.39
CA ALA A 591 1.53 26.96 28.67
C ALA A 591 0.37 26.25 29.41
N LYS A 592 0.71 25.37 30.37
CA LYS A 592 -0.25 24.98 31.42
C LYS A 592 -0.24 26.07 32.49
N VAL A 593 -1.31 26.83 32.64
CA VAL A 593 -1.37 27.95 33.58
C VAL A 593 -2.16 27.56 34.82
N TYR A 594 -1.62 27.85 36.00
CA TYR A 594 -2.22 27.62 37.30
C TYR A 594 -2.51 28.97 37.96
N VAL A 595 -3.67 29.08 38.60
CA VAL A 595 -4.10 30.26 39.36
C VAL A 595 -4.23 29.88 40.84
N GLY A 596 -3.87 30.76 41.75
CA GLY A 596 -3.97 30.55 43.19
C GLY A 596 -4.40 31.82 43.90
N VAL A 597 -5.20 31.67 44.95
CA VAL A 597 -5.64 32.77 45.83
C VAL A 597 -5.23 32.45 47.26
N ASN A 598 -4.60 33.40 47.95
CA ASN A 598 -4.11 33.27 49.33
C ASN A 598 -4.70 34.35 50.24
N GLY A 599 -5.29 33.98 51.38
CA GLY A 599 -5.87 34.94 52.33
C GLY A 599 -4.84 35.55 53.29
N TYR A 600 -4.91 36.86 53.54
CA TYR A 600 -4.03 37.59 54.47
C TYR A 600 -4.78 38.18 55.67
N ALA A 601 -6.07 38.50 55.50
CA ALA A 601 -6.96 38.88 56.58
C ALA A 601 -7.54 37.67 57.35
N ALA A 602 -8.26 37.93 58.45
CA ALA A 602 -8.92 36.86 59.23
C ALA A 602 -9.92 36.06 58.36
N SER A 603 -10.62 36.75 57.46
CA SER A 603 -11.44 36.18 56.40
C SER A 603 -11.58 37.23 55.29
N SER A 604 -11.54 36.79 54.03
CA SER A 604 -11.80 37.61 52.84
C SER A 604 -12.79 36.87 51.94
N ALA A 605 -13.87 37.54 51.54
CA ALA A 605 -14.83 37.04 50.55
C ALA A 605 -14.46 37.60 49.17
N VAL A 606 -14.29 36.71 48.19
CA VAL A 606 -13.79 37.03 46.86
C VAL A 606 -14.66 36.42 45.75
N ASP A 607 -14.75 37.14 44.64
CA ASP A 607 -15.27 36.70 43.35
C ASP A 607 -14.10 36.61 42.36
N LEU A 608 -13.77 35.41 41.89
CA LEU A 608 -12.70 35.15 40.94
C LEU A 608 -13.28 34.82 39.57
N THR A 609 -12.80 35.51 38.54
CA THR A 609 -13.10 35.22 37.12
C THR A 609 -11.82 34.89 36.36
N ILE A 610 -11.77 33.72 35.74
CA ILE A 610 -10.66 33.25 34.90
C ILE A 610 -11.16 33.08 33.47
N THR A 611 -10.60 33.83 32.53
CA THR A 611 -10.92 33.76 31.10
C THR A 611 -9.68 33.34 30.31
N TYR A 612 -9.80 32.33 29.44
CA TYR A 612 -8.70 31.90 28.58
C TYR A 612 -9.19 31.23 27.30
N THR A 613 -8.40 31.26 26.24
CA THR A 613 -8.63 30.41 25.06
C THR A 613 -7.96 29.06 25.26
N GLU A 614 -8.75 27.98 25.20
CA GLU A 614 -8.24 26.63 25.41
C GLU A 614 -7.34 26.17 24.25
N GLY A 615 -6.12 25.76 24.60
CA GLY A 615 -5.11 25.18 23.72
C GLY A 615 -4.59 23.85 24.23
N THR A 616 -3.46 23.35 23.69
CA THR A 616 -2.90 22.05 24.06
C THR A 616 -2.05 22.07 25.33
N GLY A 617 -1.74 23.25 25.89
CA GLY A 617 -0.88 23.40 27.07
C GLY A 617 0.56 22.95 26.84
N THR A 618 0.93 22.65 25.60
CA THR A 618 2.28 22.29 25.17
C THR A 618 2.81 23.40 24.27
N VAL A 619 4.06 23.80 24.47
CA VAL A 619 4.83 24.50 23.44
C VAL A 619 4.95 23.52 22.28
N THR A 620 4.07 23.62 21.27
CA THR A 620 4.32 22.93 20.00
C THR A 620 5.67 23.44 19.52
N PRO A 621 6.64 22.55 19.21
CA PRO A 621 7.83 23.00 18.51
C PRO A 621 7.36 23.76 17.28
N PRO A 622 8.00 24.88 16.92
CA PRO A 622 7.71 25.54 15.66
C PRO A 622 7.68 24.49 14.55
N PRO A 623 6.81 24.63 13.53
CA PRO A 623 6.85 23.75 12.37
C PRO A 623 8.31 23.61 11.93
N PRO A 624 8.81 22.38 11.68
CA PRO A 624 10.22 22.18 11.37
C PRO A 624 10.64 23.20 10.30
N PRO A 625 11.65 24.03 10.57
CA PRO A 625 12.02 25.07 9.61
C PRO A 625 12.34 24.40 8.27
N ALA A 626 11.91 25.03 7.17
CA ALA A 626 12.11 24.51 5.82
C ALA A 626 13.60 24.32 5.46
N THR A 627 14.50 24.88 6.26
CA THR A 627 15.95 24.79 6.15
C THR A 627 16.57 24.57 7.53
N VAL A 628 17.59 23.72 7.60
CA VAL A 628 18.37 23.50 8.83
C VAL A 628 19.33 24.66 9.05
N THR A 629 19.21 25.37 10.18
CA THR A 629 20.23 26.36 10.58
C THR A 629 21.37 25.64 11.27
N HIS A 630 22.56 25.70 10.67
CA HIS A 630 23.74 25.03 11.18
C HIS A 630 24.42 25.80 12.32
N LEU A 631 24.83 25.07 13.35
CA LEU A 631 25.69 25.59 14.42
C LEU A 631 27.12 25.84 13.92
N ASN A 632 27.70 26.95 14.36
CA ASN A 632 29.12 27.29 14.24
C ASN A 632 29.53 28.05 15.51
N GLU A 633 29.58 27.31 16.61
CA GLU A 633 29.72 27.84 17.97
C GLU A 633 31.16 27.66 18.48
N THR A 634 31.57 28.53 19.41
CA THR A 634 32.81 28.36 20.18
C THR A 634 32.49 28.30 21.66
N GLY A 635 33.31 27.58 22.44
CA GLY A 635 33.09 27.42 23.86
C GLY A 635 34.29 26.87 24.61
N ALA A 636 34.09 26.63 25.90
CA ALA A 636 35.04 25.97 26.78
C ALA A 636 34.29 24.96 27.66
N VAL A 637 34.97 23.88 28.02
CA VAL A 637 34.54 22.88 29.01
C VAL A 637 35.68 22.61 29.97
N THR A 638 35.35 22.41 31.24
CA THR A 638 36.25 21.85 32.26
C THR A 638 36.17 20.32 32.29
N ARG A 639 37.09 19.65 33.00
CA ARG A 639 37.10 18.18 33.11
C ARG A 639 35.81 17.70 33.80
N GLY A 640 35.05 16.86 33.12
CA GLY A 640 33.77 16.31 33.57
C GLY A 640 32.55 17.21 33.27
N GLU A 641 32.75 18.38 32.67
CA GLU A 641 31.66 19.27 32.29
C GLU A 641 31.02 18.82 30.97
N LEU A 642 29.69 18.91 30.90
CA LEU A 642 28.90 18.61 29.72
C LEU A 642 28.17 19.88 29.26
N LYS A 643 28.58 20.46 28.14
CA LYS A 643 27.99 21.69 27.60
C LYS A 643 27.07 21.37 26.43
N VAL A 644 25.80 21.74 26.55
CA VAL A 644 24.71 21.34 25.64
C VAL A 644 24.34 22.49 24.69
N PHE A 645 24.17 22.13 23.42
CA PHE A 645 23.66 22.94 22.32
C PHE A 645 22.42 22.27 21.73
N SER A 646 21.64 22.99 20.94
CA SER A 646 20.52 22.39 20.21
C SER A 646 20.34 23.05 18.85
N MET A 647 19.84 22.28 17.89
CA MET A 647 19.43 22.75 16.57
C MET A 647 18.19 22.00 16.11
N ASP A 648 17.41 22.60 15.21
CA ASP A 648 16.28 21.91 14.59
C ASP A 648 16.78 21.12 13.38
N VAL A 649 16.31 19.88 13.24
CA VAL A 649 16.71 18.94 12.20
C VAL A 649 15.50 18.39 11.46
N ILE A 650 15.69 17.99 10.20
CA ILE A 650 14.65 17.46 9.33
C ILE A 650 14.91 15.97 9.10
N ALA A 651 13.90 15.13 9.30
CA ALA A 651 14.00 13.69 9.09
C ALA A 651 14.63 13.35 7.73
N GLY A 652 15.57 12.42 7.69
CA GLY A 652 16.23 11.96 6.48
C GLY A 652 17.35 12.87 5.95
N LYS A 653 17.51 14.11 6.46
CA LYS A 653 18.65 14.97 6.11
C LYS A 653 19.90 14.57 6.87
N LYS A 654 20.92 14.11 6.15
CA LYS A 654 22.17 13.64 6.76
C LYS A 654 23.02 14.83 7.21
N LEU A 655 23.47 14.77 8.47
CA LEU A 655 24.24 15.82 9.11
C LEU A 655 25.66 15.35 9.43
N PHE A 656 26.61 16.26 9.25
CA PHE A 656 27.94 16.19 9.84
C PHE A 656 28.00 17.10 11.06
N ILE A 657 28.36 16.56 12.22
CA ILE A 657 28.62 17.29 13.46
C ILE A 657 30.10 17.11 13.79
N ARG A 658 30.83 18.20 14.01
CA ARG A 658 32.28 18.15 14.31
C ARG A 658 32.68 19.08 15.42
N THR A 659 33.61 18.65 16.26
CA THR A 659 34.35 19.52 17.17
C THR A 659 35.78 19.75 16.67
N THR A 660 36.38 20.86 17.11
CA THR A 660 37.81 21.07 17.02
C THR A 660 38.30 21.66 18.32
N ALA A 661 39.23 20.98 18.98
CA ALA A 661 39.75 21.35 20.28
C ALA A 661 41.20 20.87 20.47
N PRO A 662 42.05 21.63 21.19
CA PRO A 662 43.44 21.27 21.47
C PRO A 662 43.60 20.14 22.51
N SER A 663 42.54 19.81 23.25
CA SER A 663 42.54 18.75 24.26
C SER A 663 41.29 17.88 24.15
N ASP A 664 41.33 16.71 24.78
CA ASP A 664 40.34 15.64 24.67
C ASP A 664 38.92 16.08 25.07
N VAL A 665 38.01 16.11 24.10
CA VAL A 665 36.59 16.38 24.29
C VAL A 665 35.77 15.38 23.47
N ASP A 666 34.68 14.88 24.04
CA ASP A 666 33.77 13.94 23.36
C ASP A 666 32.51 14.66 22.83
N LEU A 667 31.86 14.07 21.83
CA LEU A 667 30.53 14.46 21.36
C LEU A 667 29.46 13.45 21.75
N TYR A 668 28.29 13.95 22.17
CA TYR A 668 27.08 13.17 22.41
C TYR A 668 25.87 13.81 21.72
N LEU A 669 25.00 13.00 21.13
CA LEU A 669 23.79 13.44 20.43
C LEU A 669 22.54 12.76 20.98
N GLN A 670 21.43 13.48 21.05
CA GLN A 670 20.12 12.92 21.40
C GLN A 670 18.98 13.74 20.79
N MET A 671 17.94 13.08 20.28
CA MET A 671 16.71 13.75 19.82
C MET A 671 15.78 14.06 21.00
N GLY A 672 15.15 15.24 20.98
CA GLY A 672 14.05 15.61 21.88
C GLY A 672 14.43 15.97 23.32
N ALA A 673 15.62 15.58 23.79
CA ALA A 673 16.14 15.93 25.11
C ALA A 673 17.67 16.03 25.10
N ALA A 674 18.25 16.73 26.08
CA ALA A 674 19.69 16.84 26.24
C ALA A 674 20.32 15.45 26.50
N PRO A 675 21.41 15.08 25.80
CA PRO A 675 22.12 13.83 26.06
C PRO A 675 22.83 13.87 27.42
N THR A 676 23.11 12.69 27.97
CA THR A 676 24.03 12.50 29.10
C THR A 676 25.16 11.54 28.70
N THR A 677 26.19 11.42 29.52
CA THR A 677 27.27 10.45 29.28
C THR A 677 26.81 8.98 29.38
N ALA A 678 25.62 8.73 29.93
CA ALA A 678 25.02 7.39 30.05
C ALA A 678 23.84 7.15 29.07
N ALA A 679 23.23 8.21 28.53
CA ALA A 679 22.08 8.11 27.65
C ALA A 679 22.24 9.06 26.44
N TYR A 680 22.46 8.47 25.27
CA TYR A 680 22.68 9.16 24.01
C TYR A 680 22.30 8.27 22.82
N ALA A 681 21.98 8.88 21.69
CA ALA A 681 21.66 8.20 20.44
C ALA A 681 22.93 7.96 19.59
N ALA A 682 23.89 8.89 19.65
CA ALA A 682 25.18 8.74 18.98
C ALA A 682 26.28 9.44 19.79
N ARG A 683 27.51 8.97 19.60
CA ARG A 683 28.69 9.41 20.34
C ARG A 683 29.94 9.34 19.45
N ALA A 684 30.86 10.28 19.65
CA ALA A 684 32.24 10.22 19.15
C ALA A 684 33.19 10.57 20.30
N TYR A 685 34.27 9.79 20.46
CA TYR A 685 35.08 9.74 21.69
C TYR A 685 36.53 9.29 21.46
N THR A 686 37.21 9.90 20.50
CA THR A 686 38.66 9.65 20.32
C THR A 686 39.47 10.30 21.43
N SER A 687 40.76 9.98 21.55
CA SER A 687 41.66 10.66 22.50
C SER A 687 42.08 12.06 22.04
N SER A 688 41.30 12.69 21.15
CA SER A 688 41.60 13.98 20.52
C SER A 688 40.42 14.92 20.73
N GLY A 689 40.63 16.23 20.61
CA GLY A 689 39.54 17.19 20.66
C GLY A 689 38.74 17.33 19.34
N ASN A 690 39.07 16.51 18.33
CA ASN A 690 38.54 16.62 16.98
C ASN A 690 37.58 15.48 16.67
N GLU A 691 36.38 15.57 17.23
CA GLU A 691 35.36 14.54 17.05
C GLU A 691 34.51 14.77 15.80
N THR A 692 34.00 13.70 15.22
CA THR A 692 33.04 13.76 14.11
C THR A 692 31.95 12.72 14.29
N ILE A 693 30.69 13.16 14.19
CA ILE A 693 29.53 12.29 14.07
C ILE A 693 28.82 12.57 12.75
N THR A 694 28.45 11.49 12.06
CA THR A 694 27.51 11.53 10.95
C THR A 694 26.16 11.01 11.44
N TYR A 695 25.11 11.81 11.32
CA TYR A 695 23.80 11.49 11.88
C TYR A 695 22.68 11.77 10.88
N THR A 696 21.80 10.79 10.67
CA THR A 696 20.58 10.96 9.88
C THR A 696 19.39 10.84 10.83
N PRO A 697 18.69 11.94 11.15
CA PRO A 697 17.54 11.90 12.04
C PRO A 697 16.40 11.09 11.41
N THR A 698 15.79 10.22 12.20
CA THR A 698 14.61 9.43 11.80
C THR A 698 13.29 10.19 11.94
N SER A 699 13.31 11.32 12.65
CA SER A 699 12.17 12.24 12.83
C SER A 699 12.64 13.69 12.79
N SER A 700 11.81 14.60 12.29
CA SER A 700 12.08 16.05 12.38
C SER A 700 11.86 16.52 13.82
N GLY A 701 12.64 17.48 14.28
CA GLY A 701 12.53 18.00 15.64
C GLY A 701 13.83 18.59 16.15
N LYS A 702 13.93 18.79 17.47
CA LYS A 702 15.12 19.36 18.10
C LYS A 702 16.16 18.26 18.37
N LEU A 703 17.34 18.40 17.78
CA LEU A 703 18.53 17.61 18.08
C LEU A 703 19.35 18.35 19.14
N PHE A 704 19.69 17.67 20.23
CA PHE A 704 20.61 18.17 21.24
C PHE A 704 21.99 17.59 21.02
N ILE A 705 23.01 18.45 21.12
CA ILE A 705 24.42 18.13 20.90
C ILE A 705 25.17 18.54 22.16
N ALA A 706 25.90 17.63 22.79
CA ALA A 706 26.73 17.95 23.94
C ALA A 706 28.21 17.73 23.65
N VAL A 707 29.03 18.68 24.10
CA VAL A 707 30.49 18.58 24.15
C VAL A 707 30.88 18.28 25.60
N HIS A 708 31.57 17.16 25.81
CA HIS A 708 32.00 16.69 27.13
C HIS A 708 33.51 16.88 27.29
N GLY A 709 33.96 17.53 28.36
CA GLY A 709 35.39 17.70 28.62
C GLY A 709 36.01 16.48 29.30
N TYR A 710 36.68 15.60 28.57
CA TYR A 710 37.51 14.56 29.19
C TYR A 710 38.82 15.17 29.75
N ALA A 711 39.31 16.22 29.09
CA ALA A 711 40.22 17.23 29.61
C ALA A 711 39.61 18.63 29.48
N ALA A 712 40.09 19.59 30.27
CA ALA A 712 39.65 20.98 30.13
C ALA A 712 40.17 21.54 28.79
N SER A 713 39.27 22.11 27.98
CA SER A 713 39.61 22.60 26.65
C SER A 713 38.66 23.70 26.18
N ASN A 714 39.18 24.61 25.35
CA ASN A 714 38.34 25.40 24.44
C ASN A 714 37.98 24.54 23.22
N PHE A 715 36.85 24.80 22.58
CA PHE A 715 36.41 24.06 21.40
C PHE A 715 35.65 24.96 20.41
N THR A 716 35.60 24.51 19.15
CA THR A 716 34.64 24.96 18.14
C THR A 716 33.72 23.80 17.79
N LEU A 717 32.41 24.05 17.69
CA LEU A 717 31.39 23.08 17.28
C LEU A 717 30.79 23.53 15.95
N ARG A 718 30.84 22.67 14.93
CA ARG A 718 30.27 22.93 13.60
C ARG A 718 29.31 21.85 13.17
N THR A 719 28.25 22.24 12.50
CA THR A 719 27.33 21.32 11.81
C THR A 719 27.20 21.69 10.34
N ALA A 720 26.93 20.71 9.48
CA ALA A 720 26.67 20.90 8.05
C ALA A 720 25.79 19.77 7.51
N GLU A 721 24.97 20.04 6.49
CA GLU A 721 24.31 19.01 5.69
C GLU A 721 25.31 18.31 4.76
N GLN A 722 25.10 17.01 4.49
CA GLN A 722 25.85 16.25 3.49
C GLN A 722 25.12 16.20 2.15
#